data_AF-A0A7C5TWW4-F1
#
_entry.id   AF-A0A7C5TWW4-F1
#
_cell.length_a   1.000
_cell.length_b   1.000
_cell.length_c   1.000
_cell.angle_alpha   90.00
_cell.angle_beta   90.00
_cell.angle_gamma   90.00
#
_symmetry.space_group_name_H-M   'P 1'
#
loop_
_entity.id
_entity.type
_entity.pdbx_description
1 polymer ?
#
loop_
_entity_poly.entity_id
_entity_poly.type
_entity_poly.pdbx_seq_one_letter_code
_entity_poly.pdbx_strand_id
1 'polypeptide(L)'
;VPPTVLFIVPTQGAVIGGTDRFKVQVWDEGGLAANPVSWYVDGGTSSTTAVNNTNYDCGTDCTVWEFDVDVTGLARGWHEVTAEVTDAAGNVARAVRGFWVRNNGTRPAGSGELLRRTYSSQLCRDCHNLPTHSSQHTGTTYGNWAVDCLTCHTPHNTLSIYLIRPKIKTPSSGTKSITFWTDDRAGGTNPIRSYLGNYFLPDYHPWDDGICEACHTRTKYHRNNASGDHTHNANRRCVNCHPHNQGFAASESKGGTDCAGCHPAIWEGMNGTAAKTSRHTIGSVLGVNDSFTDTNVAWTSPLSGVAPADRSCVNMCHQDHVHNTPGGTSHDYNVHHDASTQGSRMVGRNVNGKIISGTPARTDFDAGAASGGMCVSCHKNAVASGRPSIDKAAYAASAHDFTSNSHGTWTYTLHDGSTFARNCTKCHADRGDGRPDASSNPFGAVHFSDYPKLLSGSINPGGTAADFVCYNCHGNGTTGADLSGKDLATVIAKASAHPVEADSVHDTVAEEGATYNDGTFSGTNRHVNCLDCHATHRAQTGLHTPATAGLAGALTGASGIGVVATTLPAEWTVFASGDFTTNPVPATAEYQICFKCHSSFAYGTSPPTGQTDQGLEFNVNNDSYHWVMTDQTADQVPDWTTANPTPRTNATNRYMTFTSGSPWTKASPMVCSDCHGNDDPAGVQGPHGSANDPVLKKPWDASSGINTPNGLCFDCHDFDTYAGQSSSTGQSGFSEWRYGGYQNLHGIHSAEFPTTWTCSWCHAAVPHGWKRKALIVLSSDPAPYNAGSKLNSWTISNSRGYSKTYCGTASGCHFGMGASPQ
;
A
#
# COMPACT_ATOMS: atom_id res chain seq x y z
N VAL A 1 -10.10 26.95 -34.99
CA VAL A 1 -11.58 26.77 -34.87
C VAL A 1 -12.17 28.15 -35.15
N PRO A 2 -13.36 28.33 -35.75
CA PRO A 2 -13.88 29.69 -35.97
C PRO A 2 -13.84 30.52 -34.67
N PRO A 3 -13.39 31.79 -34.71
CA PRO A 3 -13.08 32.59 -33.52
C PRO A 3 -14.27 32.77 -32.58
N THR A 4 -14.00 33.00 -31.29
CA THR A 4 -15.04 33.38 -30.33
C THR A 4 -15.44 34.84 -30.56
N VAL A 5 -16.73 35.12 -30.65
CA VAL A 5 -17.27 36.47 -30.89
C VAL A 5 -18.38 36.78 -29.88
N LEU A 6 -18.20 37.84 -29.09
CA LEU A 6 -19.17 38.27 -28.07
C LEU A 6 -19.53 39.75 -28.23
N PHE A 7 -20.81 40.02 -28.46
CA PHE A 7 -21.33 41.39 -28.44
C PHE A 7 -21.34 41.97 -27.01
N ILE A 8 -20.59 43.06 -26.78
CA ILE A 8 -20.54 43.77 -25.48
C ILE A 8 -21.65 44.82 -25.37
N VAL A 9 -21.83 45.64 -26.42
CA VAL A 9 -22.86 46.70 -26.55
C VAL A 9 -23.43 46.71 -27.96
N PRO A 10 -24.73 46.93 -28.17
CA PRO A 10 -25.88 46.81 -27.23
C PRO A 10 -25.97 45.48 -26.41
N THR A 11 -27.11 45.20 -25.77
CA THR A 11 -27.57 43.80 -25.48
C THR A 11 -28.62 43.33 -26.49
N GLN A 12 -29.06 42.07 -26.44
CA GLN A 12 -30.10 41.53 -27.33
C GLN A 12 -31.44 42.27 -27.11
N GLY A 13 -32.03 42.77 -28.19
CA GLY A 13 -33.32 43.48 -28.16
C GLY A 13 -33.27 44.88 -27.54
N ALA A 14 -32.09 45.47 -27.41
CA ALA A 14 -31.94 46.88 -27.04
C ALA A 14 -32.67 47.79 -28.04
N VAL A 15 -33.15 48.94 -27.55
CA VAL A 15 -33.74 50.00 -28.38
C VAL A 15 -32.64 50.95 -28.84
N ILE A 16 -32.65 51.31 -30.12
CA ILE A 16 -31.66 52.16 -30.78
C ILE A 16 -32.37 53.21 -31.65
N GLY A 17 -31.80 54.41 -31.77
CA GLY A 17 -32.25 55.43 -32.71
C GLY A 17 -31.17 56.46 -33.01
N GLY A 18 -31.06 56.90 -34.26
CA GLY A 18 -29.93 57.69 -34.74
C GLY A 18 -28.72 56.81 -35.12
N THR A 19 -27.52 57.21 -34.72
CA THR A 19 -26.30 56.40 -34.81
C THR A 19 -25.92 55.92 -33.42
N ASP A 20 -25.59 54.64 -33.26
CA ASP A 20 -25.15 54.05 -31.99
C ASP A 20 -23.92 53.14 -32.16
N ARG A 21 -23.12 53.00 -31.10
CA ARG A 21 -21.83 52.32 -31.13
C ARG A 21 -21.94 50.89 -30.67
N PHE A 22 -21.64 49.96 -31.57
CA PHE A 22 -21.56 48.54 -31.30
C PHE A 22 -20.13 48.17 -30.92
N LYS A 23 -19.97 47.19 -30.02
CA LYS A 23 -18.66 46.59 -29.71
C LYS A 23 -18.75 45.07 -29.65
N VAL A 24 -17.73 44.41 -30.16
CA VAL A 24 -17.54 42.95 -30.08
C VAL A 24 -16.19 42.65 -29.45
N GLN A 25 -16.17 41.77 -28.45
CA GLN A 25 -14.96 41.07 -28.04
C GLN A 25 -14.73 39.89 -29.00
N VAL A 26 -13.51 39.72 -29.45
CA VAL A 26 -13.09 38.63 -30.32
C VAL A 26 -11.83 37.97 -29.77
N TRP A 27 -11.80 36.64 -29.75
CA TRP A 27 -10.68 35.84 -29.26
C TRP A 27 -10.51 34.55 -30.08
N ASP A 28 -9.28 34.18 -30.39
CA ASP A 28 -8.95 32.83 -30.86
C ASP A 28 -7.53 32.41 -30.44
N GLU A 29 -7.38 31.16 -30.03
CA GLU A 29 -6.10 30.54 -29.62
C GLU A 29 -5.04 30.53 -30.75
N GLY A 30 -5.48 30.51 -32.02
CA GLY A 30 -4.58 30.61 -33.19
C GLY A 30 -4.27 32.05 -33.62
N GLY A 31 -4.80 33.06 -32.92
CA GLY A 31 -4.68 34.47 -33.27
C GLY A 31 -5.68 34.93 -34.35
N LEU A 32 -5.81 36.24 -34.49
CA LEU A 32 -6.80 36.87 -35.38
C LEU A 32 -6.18 37.38 -36.68
N ALA A 33 -6.98 37.48 -37.76
CA ALA A 33 -6.56 38.17 -38.97
C ALA A 33 -6.31 39.66 -38.73
N ALA A 34 -5.51 40.32 -39.58
CA ALA A 34 -5.08 41.71 -39.39
C ALA A 34 -6.24 42.74 -39.34
N ASN A 35 -7.32 42.50 -40.10
CA ASN A 35 -8.59 43.20 -40.00
C ASN A 35 -9.68 42.13 -39.86
N PRO A 36 -9.91 41.61 -38.64
CA PRO A 36 -10.66 40.37 -38.46
C PRO A 36 -12.17 40.58 -38.54
N VAL A 37 -12.68 41.78 -38.20
CA VAL A 37 -14.12 42.06 -38.06
C VAL A 37 -14.69 42.78 -39.28
N SER A 38 -15.69 42.18 -39.92
CA SER A 38 -16.64 42.86 -40.81
C SER A 38 -18.06 42.77 -40.22
N TRP A 39 -18.98 43.61 -40.69
CA TRP A 39 -20.36 43.64 -40.19
C TRP A 39 -21.37 44.10 -41.23
N TYR A 40 -22.61 43.65 -41.10
CA TYR A 40 -23.75 44.11 -41.90
C TYR A 40 -25.04 44.09 -41.09
N VAL A 41 -26.07 44.82 -41.55
CA VAL A 41 -27.41 44.81 -40.97
C VAL A 41 -28.39 44.19 -41.96
N ASP A 42 -29.26 43.30 -41.49
CA ASP A 42 -30.34 42.61 -42.24
C ASP A 42 -29.92 41.94 -43.56
N GLY A 43 -28.69 41.42 -43.63
CA GLY A 43 -28.14 40.82 -44.86
C GLY A 43 -27.75 41.82 -45.95
N GLY A 44 -27.67 43.12 -45.62
CA GLY A 44 -27.16 44.17 -46.51
C GLY A 44 -25.65 44.09 -46.76
N THR A 45 -25.10 45.13 -47.41
CA THR A 45 -23.68 45.21 -47.76
C THR A 45 -22.78 45.13 -46.53
N SER A 46 -21.77 44.25 -46.58
CA SER A 46 -20.76 44.10 -45.52
C SER A 46 -19.80 45.29 -45.49
N SER A 47 -19.54 45.78 -44.27
CA SER A 47 -18.65 46.88 -43.95
C SER A 47 -17.45 46.39 -43.15
N THR A 48 -16.26 46.89 -43.48
CA THR A 48 -15.00 46.61 -42.75
C THR A 48 -14.54 47.80 -41.91
N THR A 49 -15.44 48.73 -41.56
CA THR A 49 -15.12 49.97 -40.84
C THR A 49 -14.91 49.80 -39.33
N ALA A 50 -14.82 48.56 -38.83
CA ALA A 50 -14.57 48.30 -37.42
C ALA A 50 -13.14 48.68 -37.03
N VAL A 51 -12.95 49.24 -35.84
CA VAL A 51 -11.65 49.65 -35.30
C VAL A 51 -11.37 48.96 -33.97
N ASN A 52 -10.12 48.54 -33.75
CA ASN A 52 -9.68 47.97 -32.47
C ASN A 52 -9.67 49.05 -31.37
N ASN A 53 -10.43 48.85 -30.30
CA ASN A 53 -10.51 49.74 -29.15
C ASN A 53 -9.58 49.26 -28.04
N THR A 54 -8.38 49.83 -28.00
CA THR A 54 -7.32 49.53 -27.02
C THR A 54 -7.62 49.97 -25.58
N ASN A 55 -8.76 50.59 -25.30
CA ASN A 55 -9.17 50.93 -23.93
C ASN A 55 -9.78 49.73 -23.18
N TYR A 56 -10.08 48.63 -23.88
CA TYR A 56 -10.56 47.39 -23.26
C TYR A 56 -9.50 46.30 -23.40
N ASP A 57 -8.80 46.02 -22.31
CA ASP A 57 -8.02 44.78 -22.17
C ASP A 57 -9.00 43.61 -21.95
N CYS A 58 -8.83 42.54 -22.72
CA CYS A 58 -9.55 41.28 -22.55
C CYS A 58 -8.61 40.07 -22.52
N GLY A 59 -7.31 40.27 -22.29
CA GLY A 59 -6.31 39.22 -22.16
C GLY A 59 -5.66 38.76 -23.47
N THR A 60 -4.83 37.71 -23.38
CA THR A 60 -4.05 37.16 -24.50
C THR A 60 -4.94 36.73 -25.67
N ASP A 61 -4.48 37.01 -26.88
CA ASP A 61 -5.12 36.71 -28.17
C ASP A 61 -6.57 37.23 -28.31
N CYS A 62 -6.92 38.21 -27.49
CA CYS A 62 -8.22 38.85 -27.43
C CYS A 62 -8.12 40.33 -27.81
N THR A 63 -9.09 40.82 -28.58
CA THR A 63 -9.25 42.25 -28.88
C THR A 63 -10.72 42.66 -28.84
N VAL A 64 -10.99 43.94 -28.58
CA VAL A 64 -12.35 44.51 -28.63
C VAL A 64 -12.44 45.46 -29.81
N TRP A 65 -13.34 45.18 -30.74
CA TRP A 65 -13.56 46.01 -31.92
C TRP A 65 -14.85 46.80 -31.78
N GLU A 66 -14.85 48.04 -32.26
CA GLU A 66 -16.02 48.92 -32.26
C GLU A 66 -16.36 49.46 -33.65
N PHE A 67 -17.65 49.65 -33.89
CA PHE A 67 -18.18 50.22 -35.13
C PHE A 67 -19.49 50.96 -34.85
N ASP A 68 -19.73 52.02 -35.60
CA ASP A 68 -20.96 52.82 -35.49
C ASP A 68 -22.01 52.35 -36.51
N VAL A 69 -23.22 52.09 -36.05
CA VAL A 69 -24.35 51.67 -36.88
C VAL A 69 -25.36 52.82 -36.94
N ASP A 70 -25.53 53.40 -38.13
CA ASP A 70 -26.57 54.38 -38.40
C ASP A 70 -27.89 53.67 -38.74
N VAL A 71 -28.89 53.83 -37.87
CA VAL A 71 -30.22 53.24 -38.06
C VAL A 71 -31.24 54.25 -38.59
N THR A 72 -30.85 55.48 -38.93
CA THR A 72 -31.79 56.53 -39.39
C THR A 72 -32.52 56.16 -40.68
N GLY A 73 -31.86 55.44 -41.59
CA GLY A 73 -32.45 54.92 -42.83
C GLY A 73 -33.23 53.61 -42.67
N LEU A 74 -33.21 52.98 -41.49
CA LEU A 74 -33.92 51.72 -41.24
C LEU A 74 -35.39 51.97 -40.85
N ALA A 75 -36.23 50.97 -41.14
CA ALA A 75 -37.63 50.98 -40.74
C ALA A 75 -37.77 50.99 -39.20
N ARG A 76 -38.95 51.36 -38.68
CA ARG A 76 -39.25 51.15 -37.25
C ARG A 76 -39.66 49.70 -37.05
N GLY A 77 -38.84 48.92 -36.37
CA GLY A 77 -39.08 47.49 -36.21
C GLY A 77 -37.93 46.75 -35.54
N TRP A 78 -37.95 45.43 -35.68
CA TRP A 78 -36.84 44.54 -35.34
C TRP A 78 -35.84 44.49 -36.49
N HIS A 79 -34.56 44.61 -36.17
CA HIS A 79 -33.43 44.57 -37.10
C HIS A 79 -32.31 43.73 -36.49
N GLU A 80 -31.46 43.13 -37.32
CA GLU A 80 -30.34 42.30 -36.85
C GLU A 80 -29.02 42.74 -37.48
N VAL A 81 -28.01 42.97 -36.63
CA VAL A 81 -26.62 43.11 -37.08
C VAL A 81 -25.96 41.73 -37.05
N THR A 82 -25.18 41.41 -38.07
CA THR A 82 -24.22 40.31 -38.06
C THR A 82 -22.82 40.89 -38.03
N ALA A 83 -21.97 40.39 -37.13
CA ALA A 83 -20.53 40.56 -37.19
C ALA A 83 -19.91 39.25 -37.67
N GLU A 84 -19.12 39.31 -38.74
CA GLU A 84 -18.29 38.20 -39.21
C GLU A 84 -16.85 38.43 -38.75
N VAL A 85 -16.21 37.40 -38.22
CA VAL A 85 -14.88 37.50 -37.62
C VAL A 85 -13.99 36.40 -38.15
N THR A 86 -12.82 36.77 -38.68
CA THR A 86 -11.87 35.85 -39.32
C THR A 86 -10.61 35.66 -38.46
N ASP A 87 -10.24 34.41 -38.19
CA ASP A 87 -8.98 34.07 -37.50
C ASP A 87 -7.77 34.12 -38.46
N ALA A 88 -6.55 33.98 -37.92
CA ALA A 88 -5.32 33.98 -38.72
C ALA A 88 -5.21 32.80 -39.71
N ALA A 89 -6.00 31.73 -39.52
CA ALA A 89 -6.07 30.57 -40.39
C ALA A 89 -7.18 30.67 -41.46
N GLY A 90 -7.97 31.75 -41.47
CA GLY A 90 -9.07 31.98 -42.40
C GLY A 90 -10.41 31.34 -42.02
N ASN A 91 -10.57 30.81 -40.80
CA ASN A 91 -11.88 30.37 -40.32
C ASN A 91 -12.74 31.58 -39.96
N VAL A 92 -14.01 31.55 -40.37
CA VAL A 92 -14.96 32.66 -40.13
C VAL A 92 -16.01 32.26 -39.11
N ALA A 93 -16.13 33.01 -38.03
CA ALA A 93 -17.25 32.96 -37.10
C ALA A 93 -18.27 34.06 -37.40
N ARG A 94 -19.54 33.82 -37.07
CA ARG A 94 -20.62 34.79 -37.23
C ARG A 94 -21.37 34.95 -35.91
N ALA A 95 -21.45 36.17 -35.41
CA ALA A 95 -22.34 36.53 -34.31
C ALA A 95 -23.47 37.41 -34.85
N VAL A 96 -24.71 37.05 -34.54
CA VAL A 96 -25.90 37.84 -34.88
C VAL A 96 -26.46 38.46 -33.61
N ARG A 97 -26.90 39.71 -33.69
CA ARG A 97 -27.67 40.35 -32.63
C ARG A 97 -28.81 41.21 -33.15
N GLY A 98 -29.99 40.93 -32.63
CA GLY A 98 -31.19 41.73 -32.88
C GLY A 98 -31.33 42.94 -31.94
N PHE A 99 -31.95 44.00 -32.45
CA PHE A 99 -32.26 45.25 -31.77
C PHE A 99 -33.55 45.88 -32.34
N TRP A 100 -34.13 46.83 -31.61
CA TRP A 100 -35.34 47.56 -32.01
C TRP A 100 -35.00 48.98 -32.46
N VAL A 101 -35.31 49.32 -33.72
CA VAL A 101 -35.15 50.67 -34.26
C VAL A 101 -36.35 51.56 -33.89
N ARG A 102 -36.09 52.69 -33.22
CA ARG A 102 -37.10 53.70 -32.84
C ARG A 102 -36.62 55.12 -33.10
N ASN A 103 -36.59 55.51 -34.38
CA ASN A 103 -36.31 56.88 -34.83
C ASN A 103 -37.50 57.84 -34.56
N ASN A 104 -37.75 58.20 -33.30
CA ASN A 104 -38.82 59.14 -32.91
C ASN A 104 -38.24 60.35 -32.14
N GLY A 105 -37.86 61.40 -32.88
CA GLY A 105 -37.34 62.65 -32.33
C GLY A 105 -35.83 62.85 -32.49
N THR A 106 -35.36 64.09 -32.31
CA THR A 106 -33.97 64.54 -32.55
C THR A 106 -32.98 64.19 -31.44
N ARG A 107 -33.23 63.14 -30.64
CA ARG A 107 -32.36 62.69 -29.55
C ARG A 107 -32.27 61.16 -29.52
N PRO A 108 -31.08 60.57 -29.26
CA PRO A 108 -30.92 59.12 -29.19
C PRO A 108 -31.85 58.49 -28.15
N ALA A 109 -32.56 57.44 -28.56
CA ALA A 109 -33.40 56.65 -27.69
C ALA A 109 -32.53 55.66 -26.90
N GLY A 110 -31.98 56.11 -25.77
CA GLY A 110 -31.47 55.20 -24.73
C GLY A 110 -32.57 54.28 -24.22
N SER A 111 -32.24 53.30 -23.37
CA SER A 111 -33.15 52.20 -22.98
C SER A 111 -34.37 52.59 -22.12
N GLY A 112 -34.75 53.86 -22.06
CA GLY A 112 -35.99 54.36 -21.46
C GLY A 112 -35.91 54.71 -19.97
N GLU A 113 -34.91 54.20 -19.26
CA GLU A 113 -34.84 54.25 -17.79
C GLU A 113 -33.52 54.90 -17.33
N LEU A 114 -33.58 56.22 -17.10
CA LEU A 114 -32.54 57.12 -16.54
C LEU A 114 -31.19 57.25 -17.30
N LEU A 115 -30.70 56.23 -17.98
CA LEU A 115 -29.41 56.27 -18.69
C LEU A 115 -29.54 56.72 -20.15
N ARG A 116 -28.61 57.58 -20.61
CA ARG A 116 -28.44 57.95 -22.02
C ARG A 116 -27.63 56.94 -22.86
N ARG A 117 -27.14 55.86 -22.24
CA ARG A 117 -26.36 54.80 -22.90
C ARG A 117 -27.26 53.60 -23.21
N THR A 118 -26.91 52.87 -24.26
CA THR A 118 -27.61 51.64 -24.66
C THR A 118 -27.36 50.52 -23.65
N TYR A 119 -28.43 49.93 -23.11
CA TYR A 119 -28.37 48.87 -22.10
C TYR A 119 -27.55 47.69 -22.62
N SER A 120 -26.47 47.34 -21.89
CA SER A 120 -25.40 46.49 -22.37
C SER A 120 -24.44 46.06 -21.26
N SER A 121 -23.66 44.99 -21.51
CA SER A 121 -22.60 44.53 -20.60
C SER A 121 -21.38 45.46 -20.56
N GLN A 122 -21.31 46.48 -21.44
CA GLN A 122 -20.26 47.50 -21.42
C GLN A 122 -20.22 48.24 -20.06
N LEU A 123 -21.37 48.66 -19.54
CA LEU A 123 -21.43 49.41 -18.27
C LEU A 123 -20.87 48.60 -17.10
N CYS A 124 -21.02 47.26 -17.12
CA CYS A 124 -20.43 46.38 -16.12
C CYS A 124 -18.89 46.41 -16.23
N ARG A 125 -18.35 46.27 -17.45
CA ARG A 125 -16.90 46.23 -17.70
C ARG A 125 -16.19 47.58 -17.55
N ASP A 126 -16.90 48.69 -17.73
CA ASP A 126 -16.38 50.04 -17.46
C ASP A 126 -15.97 50.24 -15.98
N CYS A 127 -16.49 49.40 -15.06
CA CYS A 127 -16.17 49.46 -13.62
C CYS A 127 -15.63 48.16 -13.03
N HIS A 128 -15.98 46.99 -13.57
CA HIS A 128 -15.59 45.68 -13.06
C HIS A 128 -14.58 44.99 -13.99
N ASN A 129 -13.35 44.80 -13.48
CA ASN A 129 -12.36 43.95 -14.12
C ASN A 129 -12.68 42.46 -13.84
N LEU A 130 -13.68 41.92 -14.55
CA LEU A 130 -14.10 40.52 -14.47
C LEU A 130 -14.21 39.89 -15.88
N PRO A 131 -13.67 38.68 -16.10
CA PRO A 131 -13.82 37.95 -17.35
C PRO A 131 -15.26 37.48 -17.58
N THR A 132 -15.66 37.32 -18.85
CA THR A 132 -16.91 36.66 -19.24
C THR A 132 -16.73 35.16 -19.40
N HIS A 133 -17.73 34.39 -18.98
CA HIS A 133 -17.74 32.93 -19.16
C HIS A 133 -17.77 32.59 -20.66
N SER A 134 -16.71 31.93 -21.15
CA SER A 134 -16.47 31.68 -22.57
C SER A 134 -15.37 30.63 -22.77
N SER A 135 -15.25 30.12 -24.01
CA SER A 135 -14.15 29.24 -24.44
C SER A 135 -12.76 29.86 -24.27
N GLN A 136 -12.64 31.19 -24.21
CA GLN A 136 -11.38 31.89 -23.94
C GLN A 136 -10.73 31.44 -22.61
N HIS A 137 -11.54 31.20 -21.57
CA HIS A 137 -11.04 30.80 -20.25
C HIS A 137 -11.27 29.32 -19.96
N THR A 138 -12.23 28.68 -20.66
CA THR A 138 -12.65 27.29 -20.40
C THR A 138 -12.16 26.28 -21.45
N GLY A 139 -11.45 26.75 -22.48
CA GLY A 139 -10.92 25.94 -23.57
C GLY A 139 -11.89 25.71 -24.73
N THR A 140 -11.33 25.26 -25.86
CA THR A 140 -12.02 25.10 -27.15
C THR A 140 -12.61 23.71 -27.37
N THR A 141 -12.61 22.84 -26.35
CA THR A 141 -13.03 21.42 -26.38
C THR A 141 -14.43 21.18 -26.98
N TYR A 142 -15.34 22.13 -26.81
CA TYR A 142 -16.70 22.06 -27.35
C TYR A 142 -16.93 23.05 -28.53
N GLY A 143 -15.86 23.54 -29.14
CA GLY A 143 -15.88 24.69 -30.05
C GLY A 143 -15.93 26.02 -29.29
N ASN A 144 -15.93 27.11 -30.04
CA ASN A 144 -15.88 28.47 -29.51
C ASN A 144 -17.29 29.02 -29.17
N TRP A 145 -17.42 29.65 -28.00
CA TRP A 145 -18.68 30.17 -27.46
C TRP A 145 -18.43 31.22 -26.35
N ALA A 146 -19.40 32.11 -26.12
CA ALA A 146 -19.33 33.07 -25.03
C ALA A 146 -20.74 33.49 -24.54
N VAL A 147 -20.83 33.93 -23.29
CA VAL A 147 -22.02 34.60 -22.73
C VAL A 147 -21.63 35.93 -22.08
N ASP A 148 -22.50 36.93 -22.19
CA ASP A 148 -22.27 38.25 -21.59
C ASP A 148 -22.75 38.30 -20.12
N CYS A 149 -22.34 39.35 -19.40
CA CYS A 149 -22.70 39.51 -17.99
C CYS A 149 -24.23 39.55 -17.80
N LEU A 150 -24.94 40.21 -18.73
CA LEU A 150 -26.40 40.32 -18.75
C LEU A 150 -27.12 39.04 -19.22
N THR A 151 -26.43 37.98 -19.63
CA THR A 151 -27.06 36.66 -19.80
C THR A 151 -27.49 36.11 -18.43
N CYS A 152 -26.66 36.33 -17.41
CA CYS A 152 -26.91 35.87 -16.04
C CYS A 152 -27.48 36.97 -15.13
N HIS A 153 -26.93 38.20 -15.14
CA HIS A 153 -27.21 39.22 -14.12
C HIS A 153 -28.19 40.32 -14.56
N THR A 154 -29.22 40.58 -13.75
CA THR A 154 -30.09 41.76 -13.86
C THR A 154 -29.82 42.72 -12.70
N PRO A 155 -29.46 43.99 -12.95
CA PRO A 155 -29.11 44.94 -11.89
C PRO A 155 -30.31 45.34 -11.01
N HIS A 156 -31.53 45.14 -11.50
CA HIS A 156 -32.78 45.47 -10.81
C HIS A 156 -33.80 44.35 -11.00
N ASN A 157 -34.87 44.37 -10.18
CA ASN A 157 -36.03 43.50 -10.28
C ASN A 157 -35.69 41.98 -10.25
N THR A 158 -34.89 41.58 -9.27
CA THR A 158 -34.66 40.16 -8.94
C THR A 158 -34.68 39.95 -7.43
N LEU A 159 -35.04 38.74 -7.01
CA LEU A 159 -35.00 38.28 -5.61
C LEU A 159 -33.63 37.68 -5.25
N SER A 160 -32.72 37.52 -6.23
CA SER A 160 -31.37 37.01 -6.00
C SER A 160 -30.46 38.09 -5.40
N ILE A 161 -29.90 37.81 -4.22
CA ILE A 161 -28.86 38.64 -3.59
C ILE A 161 -27.57 38.76 -4.43
N TYR A 162 -27.36 37.85 -5.38
CA TYR A 162 -26.26 37.88 -6.35
C TYR A 162 -26.65 38.55 -7.68
N LEU A 163 -27.80 39.22 -7.73
CA LEU A 163 -28.34 39.91 -8.90
C LEU A 163 -28.60 38.99 -10.11
N ILE A 164 -28.76 37.69 -9.89
CA ILE A 164 -28.99 36.69 -10.94
C ILE A 164 -30.44 36.77 -11.44
N ARG A 165 -30.67 36.58 -12.75
CA ARG A 165 -32.00 36.51 -13.36
C ARG A 165 -32.77 35.26 -12.92
N PRO A 166 -34.06 35.36 -12.57
CA PRO A 166 -34.93 34.20 -12.34
C PRO A 166 -35.35 33.48 -13.63
N LYS A 167 -34.94 33.99 -14.80
CA LYS A 167 -35.08 33.32 -16.10
C LYS A 167 -33.83 33.58 -16.95
N ILE A 168 -33.12 32.53 -17.33
CA ILE A 168 -31.93 32.61 -18.19
C ILE A 168 -32.25 32.03 -19.56
N LYS A 169 -31.92 32.77 -20.63
CA LYS A 169 -31.95 32.26 -21.99
C LYS A 169 -30.65 31.50 -22.23
N THR A 170 -30.75 30.18 -22.35
CA THR A 170 -29.60 29.29 -22.51
C THR A 170 -29.14 29.27 -23.97
N PRO A 171 -27.88 28.93 -24.28
CA PRO A 171 -27.37 28.95 -25.65
C PRO A 171 -28.11 28.02 -26.63
N SER A 172 -28.61 26.88 -26.14
CA SER A 172 -29.14 25.79 -26.99
C SER A 172 -30.34 25.02 -26.42
N SER A 173 -30.82 25.32 -25.20
CA SER A 173 -31.94 24.62 -24.56
C SER A 173 -33.16 25.51 -24.24
N GLY A 174 -33.24 26.67 -24.88
CA GLY A 174 -34.33 27.64 -24.70
C GLY A 174 -34.20 28.47 -23.42
N THR A 175 -35.29 29.11 -23.01
CA THR A 175 -35.36 29.88 -21.76
C THR A 175 -35.71 28.96 -20.60
N LYS A 176 -34.87 28.94 -19.58
CA LYS A 176 -35.08 28.18 -18.35
C LYS A 176 -35.49 29.12 -17.22
N SER A 177 -36.43 28.69 -16.38
CA SER A 177 -36.78 29.39 -15.14
C SER A 177 -35.91 28.88 -14.00
N ILE A 178 -35.46 29.78 -13.13
CA ILE A 178 -34.61 29.47 -11.97
C ILE A 178 -35.36 29.85 -10.70
N THR A 179 -35.49 28.90 -9.78
CA THR A 179 -36.12 29.13 -8.47
C THR A 179 -35.05 29.22 -7.40
N PHE A 180 -34.89 30.42 -6.83
CA PHE A 180 -33.96 30.69 -5.73
C PHE A 180 -34.60 30.34 -4.37
N TRP A 181 -33.82 29.70 -3.51
CA TRP A 181 -34.16 29.40 -2.11
C TRP A 181 -33.23 30.14 -1.14
N THR A 182 -33.58 30.16 0.15
CA THR A 182 -32.81 30.85 1.19
C THR A 182 -31.39 30.30 1.33
N ASP A 183 -30.41 31.21 1.26
CA ASP A 183 -28.98 30.96 1.46
C ASP A 183 -28.65 30.92 2.97
N ASP A 184 -28.32 29.73 3.49
CA ASP A 184 -27.71 29.61 4.81
C ASP A 184 -26.20 29.85 4.70
N ARG A 185 -25.76 31.02 5.19
CA ARG A 185 -24.35 31.41 5.20
C ARG A 185 -23.54 30.81 6.34
N ALA A 186 -24.17 30.15 7.31
CA ALA A 186 -23.53 29.64 8.52
C ALA A 186 -23.07 28.18 8.43
N GLY A 187 -23.15 27.54 7.25
CA GLY A 187 -22.64 26.19 7.04
C GLY A 187 -23.52 25.08 7.65
N GLY A 188 -24.79 25.37 7.92
CA GLY A 188 -25.77 24.36 8.32
C GLY A 188 -26.11 23.36 7.21
N THR A 189 -26.86 22.32 7.56
CA THR A 189 -27.18 21.14 6.73
C THR A 189 -28.12 21.39 5.55
N ASN A 190 -28.27 22.64 5.09
CA ASN A 190 -29.23 23.03 4.07
C ASN A 190 -28.50 23.49 2.78
N PRO A 191 -28.18 22.59 1.84
CA PRO A 191 -27.44 22.93 0.64
C PRO A 191 -28.24 23.91 -0.23
N ILE A 192 -27.60 25.04 -0.52
CA ILE A 192 -28.09 26.16 -1.29
C ILE A 192 -28.56 25.70 -2.68
N ARG A 193 -29.88 25.56 -2.84
CA ARG A 193 -30.50 25.06 -4.07
C ARG A 193 -31.06 26.22 -4.92
N SER A 194 -30.47 26.44 -6.09
CA SER A 194 -31.03 27.29 -7.15
C SER A 194 -31.42 26.40 -8.32
N TYR A 195 -32.66 25.91 -8.32
CA TYR A 195 -33.09 24.86 -9.24
C TYR A 195 -33.49 25.40 -10.61
N LEU A 196 -33.38 24.53 -11.60
CA LEU A 196 -34.12 24.63 -12.85
C LEU A 196 -35.58 24.22 -12.62
N GLY A 197 -36.51 25.14 -12.85
CA GLY A 197 -37.94 24.90 -12.66
C GLY A 197 -38.39 24.86 -11.19
N ASN A 198 -39.59 24.32 -10.95
CA ASN A 198 -40.18 24.25 -9.61
C ASN A 198 -39.93 22.86 -9.00
N TYR A 199 -39.06 22.83 -7.98
CA TYR A 199 -38.65 21.63 -7.24
C TYR A 199 -39.80 20.76 -6.69
N PHE A 200 -40.99 21.33 -6.45
CA PHE A 200 -42.13 20.57 -5.93
C PHE A 200 -42.98 19.88 -7.01
N LEU A 201 -42.60 19.97 -8.28
CA LEU A 201 -43.28 19.25 -9.34
C LEU A 201 -42.71 17.82 -9.49
N PRO A 202 -43.54 16.81 -9.83
CA PRO A 202 -43.11 15.41 -9.92
C PRO A 202 -42.10 15.14 -11.06
N ASP A 203 -41.92 16.11 -11.96
CA ASP A 203 -40.93 16.17 -13.04
C ASP A 203 -39.56 16.75 -12.61
N TYR A 204 -39.32 16.96 -11.30
CA TYR A 204 -37.97 17.26 -10.80
C TYR A 204 -37.00 16.10 -11.05
N HIS A 205 -35.84 16.41 -11.62
CA HIS A 205 -34.77 15.46 -11.89
C HIS A 205 -33.46 15.83 -11.17
N PRO A 206 -32.56 14.85 -10.91
CA PRO A 206 -31.27 15.10 -10.25
C PRO A 206 -30.35 16.09 -10.99
N TRP A 207 -30.58 16.32 -12.28
CA TRP A 207 -29.77 17.16 -13.16
C TRP A 207 -30.33 18.58 -13.38
N ASP A 208 -31.32 18.95 -12.57
CA ASP A 208 -31.97 20.28 -12.54
C ASP A 208 -31.71 20.99 -11.19
N ASP A 209 -30.65 20.60 -10.47
CA ASP A 209 -30.37 20.98 -9.08
C ASP A 209 -29.62 22.32 -8.90
N GLY A 210 -28.96 22.82 -9.95
CA GLY A 210 -28.23 24.07 -9.94
C GLY A 210 -28.48 25.02 -11.13
N ILE A 211 -27.77 26.16 -11.11
CA ILE A 211 -27.86 27.21 -12.13
C ILE A 211 -26.93 26.97 -13.33
N CYS A 212 -25.78 26.33 -13.12
CA CYS A 212 -24.76 26.13 -14.15
C CYS A 212 -25.28 25.17 -15.22
N GLU A 213 -26.00 24.15 -14.74
CA GLU A 213 -26.81 23.15 -15.40
C GLU A 213 -27.78 23.79 -16.40
N ALA A 214 -28.23 25.03 -16.20
CA ALA A 214 -29.07 25.73 -17.20
C ALA A 214 -28.37 25.84 -18.55
N CYS A 215 -27.08 26.17 -18.56
CA CYS A 215 -26.31 26.43 -19.77
C CYS A 215 -25.46 25.23 -20.21
N HIS A 216 -25.08 24.35 -19.27
CA HIS A 216 -24.27 23.16 -19.53
C HIS A 216 -25.03 22.08 -20.32
N THR A 217 -25.05 22.21 -21.64
CA THR A 217 -25.76 21.30 -22.56
C THR A 217 -24.85 20.26 -23.21
N ARG A 218 -23.52 20.47 -23.18
CA ARG A 218 -22.52 19.67 -23.89
C ARG A 218 -21.34 19.21 -23.02
N THR A 219 -21.24 19.70 -21.79
CA THR A 219 -20.20 19.29 -20.82
C THR A 219 -20.29 17.79 -20.50
N LYS A 220 -19.18 17.23 -20.00
CA LYS A 220 -19.13 15.86 -19.48
C LYS A 220 -19.91 15.73 -18.17
N TYR A 221 -19.68 16.66 -17.24
CA TYR A 221 -20.30 16.70 -15.91
C TYR A 221 -21.46 17.71 -15.89
N HIS A 222 -22.42 17.49 -14.99
CA HIS A 222 -23.53 18.42 -14.68
C HIS A 222 -24.22 19.00 -15.92
N ARG A 223 -24.57 18.10 -16.84
CA ARG A 223 -25.28 18.44 -18.08
C ARG A 223 -26.77 18.58 -17.80
N ASN A 224 -27.46 19.50 -18.46
CA ASN A 224 -28.90 19.81 -18.32
C ASN A 224 -29.91 18.67 -18.68
N ASN A 225 -29.47 17.41 -18.65
CA ASN A 225 -30.20 16.20 -18.94
C ASN A 225 -29.45 14.97 -18.37
N ALA A 226 -30.12 13.82 -18.36
CA ALA A 226 -29.61 12.54 -17.86
C ALA A 226 -28.30 12.01 -18.51
N SER A 227 -27.82 12.59 -19.60
CA SER A 227 -26.63 12.11 -20.33
C SER A 227 -25.30 12.68 -19.81
N GLY A 228 -25.33 13.56 -18.81
CA GLY A 228 -24.14 14.01 -18.09
C GLY A 228 -23.79 13.06 -16.93
N ASP A 229 -22.54 13.09 -16.50
CA ASP A 229 -22.17 12.55 -15.19
C ASP A 229 -22.54 13.57 -14.11
N HIS A 230 -23.52 13.19 -13.30
CA HIS A 230 -24.11 13.98 -12.20
C HIS A 230 -23.52 13.62 -10.83
N THR A 231 -22.53 12.74 -10.78
CA THR A 231 -21.87 12.33 -9.53
C THR A 231 -20.67 13.23 -9.18
N HIS A 232 -20.12 13.94 -10.16
CA HIS A 232 -18.96 14.82 -10.03
C HIS A 232 -19.17 15.90 -8.95
N ASN A 233 -18.61 15.71 -7.75
CA ASN A 233 -18.76 16.65 -6.64
C ASN A 233 -20.24 17.00 -6.33
N ALA A 234 -21.15 16.02 -6.44
CA ALA A 234 -22.58 16.24 -6.16
C ALA A 234 -22.82 16.91 -4.79
N ASN A 235 -23.79 17.83 -4.72
CA ASN A 235 -24.09 18.68 -3.55
C ASN A 235 -23.00 19.73 -3.17
N ARG A 236 -22.00 20.00 -4.03
CA ARG A 236 -21.01 21.08 -3.83
C ARG A 236 -21.36 22.33 -4.63
N ARG A 237 -20.94 23.51 -4.14
CA ARG A 237 -21.02 24.77 -4.90
C ARG A 237 -20.00 24.76 -6.04
N CYS A 238 -20.45 24.73 -7.30
CA CYS A 238 -19.58 24.76 -8.49
C CYS A 238 -18.51 25.87 -8.41
N VAL A 239 -18.87 27.07 -7.93
CA VAL A 239 -17.97 28.23 -7.84
C VAL A 239 -16.79 28.08 -6.87
N ASN A 240 -16.79 27.05 -6.02
CA ASN A 240 -15.63 26.74 -5.17
C ASN A 240 -14.45 26.20 -6.00
N CYS A 241 -14.74 25.47 -7.09
CA CYS A 241 -13.74 24.94 -8.03
C CYS A 241 -13.71 25.72 -9.35
N HIS A 242 -14.77 26.45 -9.67
CA HIS A 242 -14.93 27.26 -10.88
C HIS A 242 -15.17 28.74 -10.52
N PRO A 243 -14.17 29.49 -10.02
CA PRO A 243 -14.42 30.81 -9.48
C PRO A 243 -14.69 31.86 -10.56
N HIS A 244 -15.56 32.83 -10.22
CA HIS A 244 -16.01 33.87 -11.13
C HIS A 244 -14.86 34.76 -11.65
N ASN A 245 -13.81 34.99 -10.85
CA ASN A 245 -12.66 35.80 -11.25
C ASN A 245 -11.73 35.10 -12.27
N GLN A 246 -11.95 33.81 -12.55
CA GLN A 246 -11.30 33.04 -13.63
C GLN A 246 -12.25 32.75 -14.79
N GLY A 247 -13.38 33.46 -14.89
CA GLY A 247 -14.38 33.22 -15.93
C GLY A 247 -15.05 31.85 -15.81
N PHE A 248 -15.07 31.29 -14.59
CA PHE A 248 -15.51 29.94 -14.25
C PHE A 248 -14.69 28.82 -14.94
N ALA A 249 -13.46 29.11 -15.37
CA ALA A 249 -12.44 28.09 -15.58
C ALA A 249 -12.26 27.27 -14.30
N ALA A 250 -12.00 25.97 -14.42
CA ALA A 250 -11.60 25.18 -13.27
C ALA A 250 -10.27 25.73 -12.72
N SER A 251 -10.20 25.99 -11.42
CA SER A 251 -8.99 26.44 -10.77
C SER A 251 -8.75 25.70 -9.47
N GLU A 252 -7.48 25.51 -9.17
CA GLU A 252 -7.04 25.00 -7.88
C GLU A 252 -7.40 25.93 -6.71
N SER A 253 -7.52 25.35 -5.52
CA SER A 253 -7.53 26.12 -4.27
C SER A 253 -6.26 26.97 -4.17
N LYS A 254 -6.37 28.18 -3.62
CA LYS A 254 -5.21 29.05 -3.34
C LYS A 254 -4.62 28.82 -1.94
N GLY A 255 -4.97 27.70 -1.30
CA GLY A 255 -4.81 27.50 0.14
C GLY A 255 -5.88 28.23 0.97
N GLY A 256 -5.87 28.01 2.28
CA GLY A 256 -6.79 28.62 3.25
C GLY A 256 -8.25 28.19 3.13
N THR A 257 -8.56 27.18 2.33
CA THR A 257 -9.92 26.65 2.11
C THR A 257 -10.08 25.30 2.81
N ASP A 258 -11.24 25.08 3.43
CA ASP A 258 -11.53 23.85 4.18
C ASP A 258 -11.40 22.58 3.30
N CYS A 259 -10.50 21.68 3.71
CA CYS A 259 -10.27 20.39 3.06
C CYS A 259 -11.54 19.52 3.03
N ALA A 260 -12.39 19.54 4.05
CA ALA A 260 -13.66 18.80 4.07
C ALA A 260 -14.65 19.33 3.03
N GLY A 261 -14.53 20.61 2.66
CA GLY A 261 -15.24 21.26 1.57
C GLY A 261 -14.83 20.78 0.16
N CYS A 262 -13.72 20.05 0.03
CA CYS A 262 -13.26 19.41 -1.20
C CYS A 262 -13.25 17.87 -1.10
N HIS A 263 -12.90 17.28 0.04
CA HIS A 263 -12.69 15.85 0.25
C HIS A 263 -13.54 15.30 1.41
N PRO A 264 -14.85 15.06 1.21
CA PRO A 264 -15.77 14.79 2.31
C PRO A 264 -15.57 13.38 2.87
N ALA A 265 -15.42 12.39 2.00
CA ALA A 265 -15.20 10.99 2.37
C ALA A 265 -13.92 10.79 3.23
N ILE A 266 -12.86 11.56 2.97
CA ILE A 266 -11.64 11.55 3.81
C ILE A 266 -11.99 12.02 5.22
N TRP A 267 -12.61 13.20 5.30
CA TRP A 267 -12.97 13.86 6.55
C TRP A 267 -13.91 13.01 7.40
N GLU A 268 -14.96 12.45 6.80
CA GLU A 268 -15.94 11.58 7.46
C GLU A 268 -15.31 10.30 8.03
N GLY A 269 -14.36 9.68 7.32
CA GLY A 269 -13.65 8.50 7.80
C GLY A 269 -12.64 8.79 8.92
N MET A 270 -12.04 9.98 8.95
CA MET A 270 -11.11 10.39 10.02
C MET A 270 -11.82 10.94 11.27
N ASN A 271 -12.90 11.70 11.09
CA ASN A 271 -13.68 12.25 12.21
C ASN A 271 -14.59 11.18 12.86
N GLY A 272 -14.85 10.07 12.16
CA GLY A 272 -15.64 8.94 12.65
C GLY A 272 -17.14 9.02 12.38
N THR A 273 -17.59 9.96 11.55
CA THR A 273 -18.96 10.05 11.02
C THR A 273 -19.23 8.88 10.07
N ALA A 274 -18.23 8.49 9.25
CA ALA A 274 -18.20 7.19 8.60
C ALA A 274 -17.59 6.16 9.56
N ALA A 275 -18.28 5.03 9.72
CA ALA A 275 -17.76 3.90 10.51
C ALA A 275 -16.54 3.30 9.81
N LYS A 276 -15.41 3.22 10.51
CA LYS A 276 -14.13 2.67 10.05
C LYS A 276 -13.41 1.95 11.18
N THR A 277 -12.82 0.80 10.90
CA THR A 277 -12.15 -0.08 11.88
C THR A 277 -10.89 0.56 12.46
N SER A 278 -10.14 1.29 11.64
CA SER A 278 -9.03 2.11 12.12
C SER A 278 -8.93 3.43 11.35
N ARG A 279 -8.44 4.47 12.02
CA ARG A 279 -8.31 5.83 11.49
C ARG A 279 -7.26 6.64 12.24
N HIS A 280 -6.67 7.62 11.55
CA HIS A 280 -5.97 8.72 12.20
C HIS A 280 -7.00 9.80 12.58
N THR A 281 -7.41 9.82 13.85
CA THR A 281 -8.54 10.63 14.33
C THR A 281 -8.23 12.14 14.37
N ILE A 282 -9.20 12.94 13.91
CA ILE A 282 -9.25 14.43 13.96
C ILE A 282 -10.61 14.91 14.50
N GLY A 283 -10.70 16.16 14.98
CA GLY A 283 -11.97 16.81 15.41
C GLY A 283 -11.84 17.64 16.70
N SER A 284 -12.68 18.63 16.97
CA SER A 284 -14.08 18.82 16.54
C SER A 284 -14.32 19.92 15.48
N VAL A 285 -15.58 20.12 15.05
CA VAL A 285 -15.99 20.51 13.68
C VAL A 285 -16.77 21.86 13.75
N LEU A 286 -16.74 22.83 12.81
CA LEU A 286 -16.65 22.81 11.33
C LEU A 286 -16.17 24.19 10.77
N GLY A 287 -15.54 24.23 9.59
CA GLY A 287 -15.77 25.33 8.62
C GLY A 287 -14.63 26.31 8.26
N VAL A 288 -13.47 26.27 8.91
CA VAL A 288 -12.28 27.09 8.52
C VAL A 288 -10.99 26.44 8.98
N ASN A 289 -9.96 26.47 8.13
CA ASN A 289 -8.58 26.28 8.60
C ASN A 289 -8.24 27.39 9.63
N ASP A 290 -7.46 27.00 10.64
CA ASP A 290 -6.68 27.88 11.53
C ASP A 290 -7.45 28.79 12.53
N SER A 291 -8.06 28.20 13.58
CA SER A 291 -7.95 28.77 14.95
C SER A 291 -8.32 27.76 16.06
N PHE A 292 -7.77 27.97 17.26
CA PHE A 292 -7.73 27.00 18.37
C PHE A 292 -8.96 27.01 19.29
N THR A 293 -9.39 25.84 19.80
CA THR A 293 -9.38 25.41 21.24
C THR A 293 -10.41 24.30 21.59
N ASP A 294 -10.01 23.40 22.51
CA ASP A 294 -10.86 22.63 23.48
C ASP A 294 -11.64 21.36 23.00
N THR A 295 -11.69 20.17 23.66
CA THR A 295 -10.71 19.37 24.46
C THR A 295 -11.02 17.84 24.32
N ASN A 296 -10.07 16.99 24.79
CA ASN A 296 -10.25 15.61 25.30
C ASN A 296 -10.42 14.39 24.35
N VAL A 297 -9.27 13.83 23.94
CA VAL A 297 -9.01 12.37 23.82
C VAL A 297 -7.54 12.13 24.22
N ALA A 298 -7.27 11.17 25.10
CA ALA A 298 -5.89 10.89 25.55
C ALA A 298 -5.12 10.03 24.51
N TRP A 299 -3.92 10.49 24.13
CA TRP A 299 -2.96 9.76 23.29
C TRP A 299 -1.56 9.86 23.93
N THR A 300 -0.68 8.88 23.69
CA THR A 300 0.71 8.90 24.20
C THR A 300 1.63 9.82 23.39
N SER A 301 2.84 10.06 23.90
CA SER A 301 3.89 10.81 23.19
C SER A 301 4.21 10.18 21.83
N PRO A 302 4.38 10.95 20.73
CA PRO A 302 4.43 12.42 20.69
C PRO A 302 3.06 13.09 20.52
N LEU A 303 2.00 12.32 20.22
CA LEU A 303 0.66 12.82 19.93
C LEU A 303 -0.04 13.43 21.18
N SER A 304 0.46 13.15 22.38
CA SER A 304 0.10 13.85 23.62
C SER A 304 0.40 15.36 23.59
N GLY A 305 1.33 15.81 22.74
CA GLY A 305 1.74 17.22 22.62
C GLY A 305 0.81 18.09 21.77
N VAL A 306 -0.18 17.49 21.08
CA VAL A 306 -1.21 18.21 20.32
C VAL A 306 -2.56 17.66 20.76
N ALA A 307 -3.34 18.48 21.47
CA ALA A 307 -4.67 18.09 21.93
C ALA A 307 -5.55 17.74 20.71
N PRO A 308 -6.45 16.74 20.78
CA PRO A 308 -7.22 16.31 19.61
C PRO A 308 -8.01 17.42 18.91
N ALA A 309 -8.56 18.36 19.68
CA ALA A 309 -9.21 19.58 19.19
C ALA A 309 -8.32 20.43 18.28
N ASP A 310 -7.00 20.40 18.50
CA ASP A 310 -6.01 21.14 17.72
C ASP A 310 -5.45 20.32 16.54
N ARG A 311 -6.02 19.14 16.19
CA ARG A 311 -5.49 18.29 15.10
C ARG A 311 -6.21 18.54 13.78
N SER A 312 -5.46 19.02 12.80
CA SER A 312 -5.90 19.20 11.40
C SER A 312 -4.98 18.46 10.43
N CYS A 313 -5.44 18.27 9.19
CA CYS A 313 -4.63 17.68 8.12
C CYS A 313 -3.30 18.43 7.93
N VAL A 314 -3.36 19.77 7.99
CA VAL A 314 -2.24 20.66 7.68
C VAL A 314 -1.22 20.79 8.83
N ASN A 315 -1.67 20.69 10.09
CA ASN A 315 -0.76 20.79 11.22
C ASN A 315 -0.18 19.44 11.68
N MET A 316 -0.82 18.31 11.34
CA MET A 316 -0.32 16.97 11.67
C MET A 316 0.55 16.36 10.57
N CYS A 317 0.07 16.35 9.32
CA CYS A 317 0.59 15.43 8.30
C CYS A 317 1.10 16.14 7.04
N HIS A 318 0.33 17.04 6.46
CA HIS A 318 0.54 17.50 5.09
C HIS A 318 0.57 19.03 5.00
N GLN A 319 0.98 19.57 3.87
CA GLN A 319 0.92 21.00 3.60
C GLN A 319 -0.43 21.40 3.01
N ASP A 320 -0.83 22.65 3.22
CA ASP A 320 -2.04 23.23 2.62
C ASP A 320 -1.95 23.29 1.08
N HIS A 321 -3.11 23.27 0.43
CA HIS A 321 -3.29 22.90 -0.97
C HIS A 321 -2.92 24.02 -1.96
N VAL A 322 -1.63 24.11 -2.25
CA VAL A 322 -1.03 24.80 -3.41
C VAL A 322 0.28 24.08 -3.79
N HIS A 323 0.77 24.26 -5.02
CA HIS A 323 1.98 23.60 -5.51
C HIS A 323 3.15 23.66 -4.52
N ASN A 324 3.61 22.49 -4.08
CA ASN A 324 4.50 22.36 -2.93
C ASN A 324 6.00 22.24 -3.31
N THR A 325 6.32 22.03 -4.58
CA THR A 325 7.69 22.11 -5.07
C THR A 325 8.21 23.55 -4.95
N PRO A 326 9.32 23.83 -4.24
CA PRO A 326 9.90 25.15 -4.18
C PRO A 326 10.26 25.63 -5.60
N GLY A 327 9.53 26.62 -6.11
CA GLY A 327 9.68 27.07 -7.50
C GLY A 327 9.00 26.21 -8.59
N GLY A 328 8.31 25.11 -8.27
CA GLY A 328 7.57 24.26 -9.23
C GLY A 328 6.04 24.42 -9.24
N THR A 329 5.34 23.61 -10.03
CA THR A 329 3.88 23.65 -10.26
C THR A 329 3.22 22.29 -9.98
N SER A 330 3.79 21.50 -9.07
CA SER A 330 3.34 20.13 -8.76
C SER A 330 3.03 19.93 -7.27
N HIS A 331 2.19 18.92 -6.98
CA HIS A 331 1.73 18.55 -5.64
C HIS A 331 2.51 17.41 -5.00
N ASP A 332 3.44 16.78 -5.71
CA ASP A 332 4.19 15.60 -5.26
C ASP A 332 4.86 15.79 -3.89
N TYR A 333 5.27 17.01 -3.54
CA TYR A 333 5.85 17.36 -2.24
C TYR A 333 4.80 17.73 -1.16
N ASN A 334 3.75 16.94 -0.94
CA ASN A 334 2.66 17.35 -0.03
C ASN A 334 2.84 17.01 1.46
N VAL A 335 3.81 16.21 1.90
CA VAL A 335 3.92 15.78 3.32
C VAL A 335 5.05 16.50 4.07
N HIS A 336 4.92 16.66 5.40
CA HIS A 336 6.05 17.15 6.22
C HIS A 336 7.17 16.10 6.27
N HIS A 337 8.44 16.50 6.15
CA HIS A 337 9.58 15.57 6.25
C HIS A 337 9.83 15.11 7.70
N ASP A 338 9.42 15.90 8.69
CA ASP A 338 9.40 15.53 10.11
C ASP A 338 8.15 16.12 10.79
N ALA A 339 7.08 15.33 10.92
CA ALA A 339 5.88 15.77 11.63
C ALA A 339 6.14 16.03 13.12
N SER A 340 7.27 15.64 13.71
CA SER A 340 7.53 15.86 15.14
C SER A 340 8.09 17.24 15.50
N THR A 341 8.53 18.07 14.53
CA THR A 341 9.13 19.38 14.81
C THR A 341 8.47 20.54 14.06
N GLN A 342 8.28 21.67 14.74
CA GLN A 342 7.68 22.88 14.15
C GLN A 342 8.52 23.40 12.97
N GLY A 343 9.85 23.30 13.04
CA GLY A 343 10.76 23.78 12.01
C GLY A 343 10.62 23.05 10.66
N SER A 344 10.28 21.75 10.63
CA SER A 344 10.03 21.04 9.37
C SER A 344 8.65 21.36 8.77
N ARG A 345 7.66 21.61 9.64
CA ARG A 345 6.30 22.00 9.23
C ARG A 345 6.25 23.43 8.64
N MET A 346 7.23 24.27 8.96
CA MET A 346 7.34 25.64 8.47
C MET A 346 7.76 25.70 6.99
N VAL A 347 6.83 26.14 6.13
CA VAL A 347 7.11 26.49 4.73
C VAL A 347 6.85 27.98 4.51
N GLY A 348 7.81 28.67 3.90
CA GLY A 348 7.62 30.04 3.41
C GLY A 348 6.92 30.00 2.05
N ARG A 349 5.94 30.89 1.83
CA ARG A 349 5.13 30.97 0.60
C ARG A 349 5.23 32.36 -0.02
N ASN A 350 5.09 32.46 -1.34
CA ASN A 350 4.98 33.74 -2.03
C ASN A 350 3.51 34.18 -2.21
N VAL A 351 3.28 35.34 -2.84
CA VAL A 351 1.94 35.93 -3.06
C VAL A 351 0.98 35.06 -3.90
N ASN A 352 1.49 34.02 -4.57
CA ASN A 352 0.73 33.04 -5.33
C ASN A 352 0.60 31.70 -4.59
N GLY A 353 0.85 31.66 -3.27
CA GLY A 353 0.79 30.46 -2.41
C GLY A 353 1.97 29.50 -2.53
N LYS A 354 2.67 29.53 -3.67
CA LYS A 354 3.82 28.69 -4.01
C LYS A 354 4.89 28.69 -2.92
N ILE A 355 5.38 27.50 -2.57
CA ILE A 355 6.50 27.36 -1.62
C ILE A 355 7.78 28.02 -2.17
N ILE A 356 8.49 28.72 -1.29
CA ILE A 356 9.79 29.37 -1.55
C ILE A 356 10.86 28.99 -0.51
N SER A 357 10.47 28.41 0.63
CA SER A 357 11.38 27.85 1.63
C SER A 357 10.70 26.76 2.47
N GLY A 358 11.48 25.89 3.08
CA GLY A 358 11.02 24.72 3.85
C GLY A 358 11.47 23.41 3.22
N THR A 359 11.13 22.28 3.86
CA THR A 359 11.54 20.93 3.44
C THR A 359 10.35 19.97 3.40
N PRO A 360 9.39 20.16 2.48
CA PRO A 360 8.35 19.17 2.25
C PRO A 360 8.93 17.90 1.59
N ALA A 361 8.20 16.80 1.67
CA ALA A 361 8.61 15.49 1.16
C ALA A 361 7.57 14.90 0.19
N ARG A 362 8.06 14.06 -0.73
CA ARG A 362 7.26 13.31 -1.72
C ARG A 362 7.19 11.80 -1.44
N THR A 363 7.45 11.43 -0.19
CA THR A 363 7.50 10.05 0.29
C THR A 363 7.13 10.02 1.76
N ASP A 364 6.45 8.94 2.18
CA ASP A 364 6.00 8.75 3.56
C ASP A 364 7.13 8.30 4.52
N PHE A 365 8.19 7.71 3.97
CA PHE A 365 9.45 7.35 4.63
C PHE A 365 10.66 7.81 3.80
N ASP A 366 11.70 8.26 4.49
CA ASP A 366 13.00 8.62 3.91
C ASP A 366 14.14 8.21 4.86
N ALA A 367 14.94 7.22 4.45
CA ALA A 367 16.09 6.74 5.21
C ALA A 367 17.18 7.81 5.40
N GLY A 368 17.31 8.78 4.49
CA GLY A 368 18.23 9.91 4.60
C GLY A 368 17.77 10.97 5.61
N ALA A 369 16.46 11.06 5.88
CA ALA A 369 15.90 12.01 6.85
C ALA A 369 16.35 11.71 8.27
N ALA A 370 16.71 12.72 9.06
CA ALA A 370 17.02 12.53 10.49
C ALA A 370 15.83 11.91 11.27
N SER A 371 14.60 12.26 10.86
CA SER A 371 13.31 11.79 11.40
C SER A 371 12.84 10.44 10.88
N GLY A 372 13.38 9.94 9.76
CA GLY A 372 12.80 8.84 9.00
C GLY A 372 11.61 9.23 8.10
N GLY A 373 11.34 10.52 7.88
CA GLY A 373 10.18 10.97 7.10
C GLY A 373 8.90 11.06 7.93
N MET A 374 7.78 11.31 7.26
CA MET A 374 6.46 11.56 7.84
C MET A 374 6.05 10.50 8.88
N CYS A 375 5.93 9.23 8.46
CA CYS A 375 5.38 8.19 9.31
C CYS A 375 6.27 7.90 10.54
N VAL A 376 7.56 7.67 10.33
CA VAL A 376 8.48 7.31 11.41
C VAL A 376 8.72 8.47 12.39
N SER A 377 8.60 9.73 11.95
CA SER A 377 8.70 10.87 12.87
C SER A 377 7.68 10.83 14.02
N CYS A 378 6.48 10.31 13.77
CA CYS A 378 5.44 10.08 14.76
C CYS A 378 5.55 8.68 15.40
N HIS A 379 5.77 7.64 14.59
CA HIS A 379 5.77 6.24 15.03
C HIS A 379 7.08 5.76 15.67
N LYS A 380 8.12 6.60 15.80
CA LYS A 380 9.32 6.32 16.61
C LYS A 380 9.02 6.08 18.10
N ASN A 381 7.84 6.47 18.58
CA ASN A 381 7.32 6.15 19.90
C ASN A 381 6.09 5.24 19.78
N ALA A 382 5.83 4.42 20.80
CA ALA A 382 4.64 3.57 20.85
C ALA A 382 3.36 4.41 20.99
N VAL A 383 2.37 4.12 20.16
CA VAL A 383 1.10 4.87 20.08
C VAL A 383 0.07 4.35 21.09
N ALA A 384 0.19 3.09 21.51
CA ALA A 384 -0.62 2.43 22.54
C ALA A 384 0.07 1.14 23.02
N SER A 385 -0.45 0.52 24.09
CA SER A 385 0.07 -0.75 24.63
C SER A 385 0.02 -1.95 23.68
N GLY A 386 -0.68 -1.85 22.54
CA GLY A 386 -0.72 -2.84 21.45
C GLY A 386 -0.20 -2.32 20.10
N ARG A 387 0.52 -1.19 20.11
CA ARG A 387 1.00 -0.47 18.92
C ARG A 387 2.43 0.04 19.17
N PRO A 388 3.45 -0.84 19.07
CA PRO A 388 4.83 -0.52 19.42
C PRO A 388 5.44 0.54 18.50
N SER A 389 6.60 1.06 18.89
CA SER A 389 7.38 1.97 18.06
C SER A 389 8.02 1.28 16.85
N ILE A 390 8.24 2.06 15.79
CA ILE A 390 9.03 1.68 14.62
C ILE A 390 10.43 2.29 14.79
N ASP A 391 11.45 1.45 14.83
CA ASP A 391 12.83 1.92 14.81
C ASP A 391 13.25 2.30 13.38
N LYS A 392 13.77 3.51 13.20
CA LYS A 392 14.15 4.03 11.88
C LYS A 392 15.23 3.18 11.22
N ALA A 393 16.28 2.81 11.96
CA ALA A 393 17.43 2.11 11.40
C ALA A 393 17.07 0.67 11.00
N ALA A 394 16.25 0.00 11.81
CA ALA A 394 15.74 -1.33 11.50
C ALA A 394 14.77 -1.34 10.30
N TYR A 395 13.91 -0.32 10.16
CA TYR A 395 13.05 -0.21 8.98
C TYR A 395 13.87 0.10 7.72
N ALA A 396 14.84 1.02 7.78
CA ALA A 396 15.75 1.32 6.66
C ALA A 396 16.62 0.12 6.22
N ALA A 397 16.79 -0.87 7.09
CA ALA A 397 17.47 -2.13 6.78
C ALA A 397 16.50 -3.27 6.36
N SER A 398 15.18 -3.04 6.42
CA SER A 398 14.17 -4.04 6.09
C SER A 398 14.08 -4.25 4.58
N ALA A 399 13.80 -5.50 4.18
CA ALA A 399 13.44 -5.84 2.80
C ALA A 399 12.17 -5.11 2.31
N HIS A 400 11.40 -4.50 3.22
CA HIS A 400 10.22 -3.71 2.88
C HIS A 400 10.50 -2.21 2.69
N ASP A 401 11.73 -1.70 2.86
CA ASP A 401 12.07 -0.30 2.54
C ASP A 401 12.30 -0.12 1.03
N PHE A 402 11.20 -0.03 0.29
CA PHE A 402 11.23 0.26 -1.15
C PHE A 402 9.95 0.94 -1.64
N THR A 403 10.10 1.73 -2.71
CA THR A 403 9.01 2.37 -3.46
C THR A 403 8.91 1.84 -4.90
N SER A 404 9.85 1.02 -5.36
CA SER A 404 9.79 0.31 -6.65
C SER A 404 10.67 -0.94 -6.63
N ASN A 405 10.34 -1.92 -7.47
CA ASN A 405 11.11 -3.13 -7.72
C ASN A 405 10.94 -3.56 -9.20
N SER A 406 11.42 -4.75 -9.59
CA SER A 406 11.25 -5.28 -10.95
C SER A 406 9.81 -5.66 -11.33
N HIS A 407 8.88 -5.66 -10.37
CA HIS A 407 7.48 -6.07 -10.53
C HIS A 407 6.49 -4.90 -10.42
N GLY A 408 6.96 -3.68 -10.10
CA GLY A 408 6.13 -2.48 -10.11
C GLY A 408 6.71 -1.28 -9.37
N THR A 409 5.99 -0.16 -9.47
CA THR A 409 6.29 1.09 -8.75
C THR A 409 5.12 1.41 -7.82
N TRP A 410 5.42 1.62 -6.55
CA TRP A 410 4.45 1.99 -5.52
C TRP A 410 4.34 3.51 -5.46
N THR A 411 3.49 4.05 -6.32
CA THR A 411 3.17 5.48 -6.37
C THR A 411 1.68 5.72 -6.17
N TYR A 412 1.35 6.99 -5.96
CA TYR A 412 0.01 7.53 -6.06
C TYR A 412 0.05 8.76 -6.97
N THR A 413 -0.83 8.79 -7.98
CA THR A 413 -0.92 9.85 -8.99
C THR A 413 -1.93 10.93 -8.57
N LEU A 414 -1.42 12.13 -8.31
CA LEU A 414 -2.17 13.31 -7.89
C LEU A 414 -3.00 13.89 -9.06
N HIS A 415 -3.97 14.75 -8.76
CA HIS A 415 -4.90 15.32 -9.74
C HIS A 415 -4.24 16.25 -10.77
N ASP A 416 -3.00 16.66 -10.54
CA ASP A 416 -2.15 17.40 -11.49
C ASP A 416 -1.23 16.49 -12.34
N GLY A 417 -1.32 15.17 -12.16
CA GLY A 417 -0.48 14.16 -12.81
C GLY A 417 0.90 13.93 -12.17
N SER A 418 1.24 14.64 -11.08
CA SER A 418 2.46 14.39 -10.32
C SER A 418 2.31 13.15 -9.42
N THR A 419 3.41 12.56 -8.95
CA THR A 419 3.38 11.28 -8.22
C THR A 419 4.03 11.33 -6.84
N PHE A 420 3.30 10.83 -5.84
CA PHE A 420 3.80 10.60 -4.48
C PHE A 420 4.33 9.17 -4.35
N ALA A 421 5.51 8.98 -3.77
CA ALA A 421 6.12 7.66 -3.58
C ALA A 421 5.66 7.00 -2.27
N ARG A 422 5.17 5.77 -2.35
CA ARG A 422 4.54 5.05 -1.23
C ARG A 422 5.51 4.02 -0.66
N ASN A 423 5.85 4.14 0.62
CA ASN A 423 6.74 3.20 1.31
C ASN A 423 6.02 2.54 2.50
N CYS A 424 5.67 3.26 3.56
CA CYS A 424 4.81 2.75 4.62
C CYS A 424 3.36 2.53 4.12
N THR A 425 2.86 3.42 3.26
CA THR A 425 1.47 3.40 2.75
C THR A 425 1.20 2.31 1.72
N LYS A 426 2.22 1.55 1.28
CA LYS A 426 2.03 0.30 0.51
C LYS A 426 1.60 -0.88 1.39
N CYS A 427 1.60 -0.71 2.72
CA CYS A 427 0.98 -1.65 3.66
C CYS A 427 -0.18 -0.97 4.41
N HIS A 428 0.05 0.25 4.91
CA HIS A 428 -0.92 1.00 5.71
C HIS A 428 -1.82 1.93 4.87
N ALA A 429 -2.81 1.39 4.16
CA ALA A 429 -3.80 2.13 3.37
C ALA A 429 -5.20 1.47 3.46
N ASP A 430 -6.25 2.09 2.92
CA ASP A 430 -7.53 1.40 2.76
C ASP A 430 -7.49 0.47 1.53
N ARG A 431 -8.35 -0.57 1.52
CA ARG A 431 -8.46 -1.46 0.35
C ARG A 431 -9.18 -0.79 -0.83
N GLY A 432 -10.01 0.21 -0.56
CA GLY A 432 -10.65 1.04 -1.59
C GLY A 432 -9.66 1.86 -2.45
N ASP A 433 -8.41 2.02 -2.00
CA ASP A 433 -7.37 2.82 -2.66
C ASP A 433 -6.69 2.10 -3.85
N GLY A 434 -7.49 1.45 -4.71
CA GLY A 434 -7.15 0.68 -5.92
C GLY A 434 -5.70 0.78 -6.42
N ARG A 435 -4.79 0.06 -5.76
CA ARG A 435 -3.34 0.24 -5.93
C ARG A 435 -2.81 -0.41 -7.24
N PRO A 436 -1.69 0.07 -7.80
CA PRO A 436 -1.12 1.41 -7.72
C PRO A 436 -1.48 2.21 -8.98
N ASP A 437 -2.70 2.77 -9.04
CA ASP A 437 -3.09 3.92 -9.90
C ASP A 437 -4.53 4.39 -9.55
N ALA A 438 -4.78 4.57 -8.25
CA ALA A 438 -6.13 4.73 -7.69
C ALA A 438 -6.81 6.05 -8.10
N SER A 439 -7.58 6.02 -9.18
CA SER A 439 -8.27 7.19 -9.75
C SER A 439 -9.58 7.58 -9.06
N SER A 440 -10.16 6.71 -8.21
CA SER A 440 -11.51 6.86 -7.66
C SER A 440 -11.60 7.43 -6.25
N ASN A 441 -10.64 7.14 -5.36
CA ASN A 441 -10.57 7.73 -4.03
C ASN A 441 -9.10 8.01 -3.65
N PRO A 442 -8.50 9.06 -4.22
CA PRO A 442 -7.07 9.10 -4.45
C PRO A 442 -6.24 9.38 -3.17
N PHE A 443 -6.88 9.62 -2.03
CA PHE A 443 -6.21 9.98 -0.77
C PHE A 443 -6.55 9.08 0.42
N GLY A 444 -7.24 7.94 0.30
CA GLY A 444 -7.59 7.12 1.49
C GLY A 444 -6.36 6.58 2.26
N ALA A 445 -5.21 6.52 1.59
CA ALA A 445 -4.04 5.68 1.89
C ALA A 445 -3.23 5.95 3.18
N VAL A 446 -3.75 6.73 4.12
CA VAL A 446 -3.28 6.90 5.51
C VAL A 446 -4.40 7.26 6.48
N HIS A 447 -5.56 7.68 5.98
CA HIS A 447 -6.54 8.41 6.77
C HIS A 447 -7.44 7.46 7.59
N PHE A 448 -7.85 6.36 6.96
CA PHE A 448 -8.64 5.30 7.58
C PHE A 448 -8.43 3.97 6.86
N SER A 449 -8.95 2.88 7.45
CA SER A 449 -9.07 1.58 6.82
C SER A 449 -10.23 0.79 7.45
N ASP A 450 -10.86 -0.08 6.66
CA ASP A 450 -11.81 -1.08 7.15
C ASP A 450 -11.14 -2.26 7.88
N TYR A 451 -9.80 -2.31 7.92
CA TYR A 451 -9.03 -3.30 8.67
C TYR A 451 -8.32 -2.67 9.90
N PRO A 452 -7.87 -3.48 10.88
CA PRO A 452 -7.06 -3.00 12.00
C PRO A 452 -5.70 -2.42 11.56
N LYS A 453 -5.05 -1.66 12.45
CA LYS A 453 -3.68 -1.15 12.28
C LYS A 453 -3.46 -0.33 10.98
N LEU A 454 -4.52 0.26 10.42
CA LEU A 454 -4.55 0.98 9.14
C LEU A 454 -4.10 0.17 7.91
N LEU A 455 -4.15 -1.17 7.99
CA LEU A 455 -3.66 -2.05 6.92
C LEU A 455 -4.64 -2.13 5.75
N SER A 456 -4.14 -2.44 4.54
CA SER A 456 -4.96 -2.64 3.34
C SER A 456 -5.50 -4.05 3.17
N GLY A 457 -5.75 -4.73 4.29
CA GLY A 457 -6.09 -6.13 4.38
C GLY A 457 -5.96 -6.63 5.82
N SER A 458 -6.51 -7.80 6.09
CA SER A 458 -6.32 -8.49 7.36
C SER A 458 -4.90 -9.05 7.44
N ILE A 459 -4.35 -9.09 8.66
CA ILE A 459 -3.23 -9.97 9.02
C ILE A 459 -3.70 -11.36 9.46
N ASN A 460 -5.00 -11.49 9.80
CA ASN A 460 -5.61 -12.71 10.31
C ASN A 460 -6.75 -13.10 9.33
N PRO A 461 -6.44 -13.74 8.18
CA PRO A 461 -7.40 -13.95 7.09
C PRO A 461 -8.44 -15.06 7.33
N GLY A 462 -8.22 -15.99 8.26
CA GLY A 462 -9.17 -17.06 8.62
C GLY A 462 -9.52 -17.99 7.46
N GLY A 463 -8.57 -18.28 6.58
CA GLY A 463 -8.74 -18.99 5.31
C GLY A 463 -9.10 -18.10 4.12
N THR A 464 -9.37 -16.80 4.34
CA THR A 464 -9.83 -15.87 3.30
C THR A 464 -8.65 -15.15 2.65
N ALA A 465 -7.96 -15.83 1.74
CA ALA A 465 -6.82 -15.29 0.99
C ALA A 465 -7.11 -13.96 0.28
N ALA A 466 -8.37 -13.70 -0.08
CA ALA A 466 -8.78 -12.45 -0.73
C ALA A 466 -8.45 -11.21 0.11
N ASP A 467 -8.56 -11.27 1.45
CA ASP A 467 -8.31 -10.14 2.37
C ASP A 467 -6.90 -10.12 2.95
N PHE A 468 -6.06 -11.11 2.66
CA PHE A 468 -4.77 -11.25 3.34
C PHE A 468 -3.75 -10.21 2.87
N VAL A 469 -3.27 -9.36 3.79
CA VAL A 469 -2.40 -8.23 3.43
C VAL A 469 -1.09 -8.66 2.78
N CYS A 470 -0.53 -9.82 3.17
CA CYS A 470 0.70 -10.38 2.61
C CYS A 470 0.56 -10.76 1.14
N TYR A 471 -0.61 -11.28 0.73
CA TYR A 471 -0.91 -11.63 -0.65
C TYR A 471 -1.22 -10.44 -1.56
N ASN A 472 -1.11 -9.20 -1.07
CA ASN A 472 -0.98 -8.04 -1.96
C ASN A 472 0.37 -8.02 -2.70
N CYS A 473 1.39 -8.73 -2.17
CA CYS A 473 2.75 -8.76 -2.73
C CYS A 473 3.27 -10.18 -2.98
N HIS A 474 2.92 -11.14 -2.12
CA HIS A 474 3.42 -12.53 -2.12
C HIS A 474 2.36 -13.56 -2.57
N GLY A 475 1.33 -13.09 -3.29
CA GLY A 475 0.38 -13.98 -3.95
C GLY A 475 0.99 -14.66 -5.18
N ASN A 476 0.13 -15.25 -6.02
CA ASN A 476 0.54 -15.91 -7.28
C ASN A 476 -0.24 -15.45 -8.51
N GLY A 477 -0.97 -14.33 -8.41
CA GLY A 477 -1.85 -13.81 -9.47
C GLY A 477 -3.23 -14.48 -9.55
N THR A 478 -3.40 -15.67 -8.95
CA THR A 478 -4.71 -16.32 -8.75
C THR A 478 -5.19 -16.11 -7.31
N THR A 479 -4.33 -16.47 -6.36
CA THR A 479 -4.46 -16.21 -4.93
C THR A 479 -3.69 -14.93 -4.61
N GLY A 480 -4.38 -13.78 -4.64
CA GLY A 480 -3.76 -12.47 -4.49
C GLY A 480 -2.81 -12.08 -5.64
N ALA A 481 -2.03 -11.02 -5.45
CA ALA A 481 -1.11 -10.48 -6.44
C ALA A 481 0.36 -10.81 -6.12
N ASP A 482 1.13 -11.19 -7.15
CA ASP A 482 2.59 -11.31 -7.05
C ASP A 482 3.26 -10.00 -7.50
N LEU A 483 3.34 -9.04 -6.58
CA LEU A 483 4.05 -7.76 -6.78
C LEU A 483 5.49 -7.80 -6.20
N SER A 484 5.98 -8.98 -5.84
CA SER A 484 7.32 -9.21 -5.29
C SER A 484 8.20 -10.13 -6.14
N GLY A 485 7.63 -10.89 -7.07
CA GLY A 485 8.31 -11.99 -7.76
C GLY A 485 8.60 -13.16 -6.82
N LYS A 486 7.76 -13.34 -5.80
CA LYS A 486 7.91 -14.34 -4.74
C LYS A 486 6.56 -14.95 -4.44
N ASP A 487 6.17 -15.87 -5.33
CA ASP A 487 5.03 -16.77 -5.14
C ASP A 487 5.21 -17.60 -3.86
N LEU A 488 4.57 -17.12 -2.79
CA LEU A 488 4.49 -17.81 -1.51
C LEU A 488 3.17 -18.59 -1.41
N ALA A 489 2.09 -18.11 -2.04
CA ALA A 489 0.78 -18.76 -2.01
C ALA A 489 0.81 -20.20 -2.55
N THR A 490 1.54 -20.46 -3.64
CA THR A 490 1.71 -21.83 -4.19
C THR A 490 2.55 -22.71 -3.26
N VAL A 491 3.46 -22.14 -2.47
CA VAL A 491 4.30 -22.90 -1.53
C VAL A 491 3.51 -23.28 -0.27
N ILE A 492 2.69 -22.37 0.27
CA ILE A 492 1.79 -22.64 1.41
C ILE A 492 0.69 -23.65 1.04
N ALA A 493 0.24 -23.66 -0.22
CA ALA A 493 -0.76 -24.62 -0.71
C ALA A 493 -0.26 -26.07 -0.86
N LYS A 494 1.02 -26.36 -0.53
CA LYS A 494 1.58 -27.72 -0.56
C LYS A 494 1.02 -28.57 0.59
N ALA A 495 1.02 -29.91 0.40
CA ALA A 495 0.38 -30.85 1.32
C ALA A 495 0.99 -30.87 2.74
N SER A 496 2.28 -30.57 2.87
CA SER A 496 2.93 -30.34 4.17
C SER A 496 3.38 -28.88 4.23
N ALA A 497 2.68 -28.05 5.02
CA ALA A 497 2.91 -26.61 5.08
C ALA A 497 2.49 -26.01 6.44
N HIS A 498 3.05 -24.84 6.75
CA HIS A 498 2.52 -24.01 7.84
C HIS A 498 1.28 -23.26 7.34
N PRO A 499 0.09 -23.49 7.94
CA PRO A 499 -1.18 -22.94 7.45
C PRO A 499 -1.38 -21.48 7.87
N VAL A 500 -0.44 -20.60 7.49
CA VAL A 500 -0.40 -19.19 7.93
C VAL A 500 -1.61 -18.37 7.45
N GLU A 501 -2.27 -18.81 6.39
CA GLU A 501 -3.51 -18.21 5.89
C GLU A 501 -4.78 -18.73 6.58
N ALA A 502 -4.70 -19.79 7.40
CA ALA A 502 -5.84 -20.31 8.15
C ALA A 502 -6.07 -19.58 9.49
N ASP A 503 -5.08 -18.81 9.96
CA ASP A 503 -5.17 -18.07 11.22
C ASP A 503 -6.21 -16.93 11.16
N SER A 504 -6.99 -16.83 12.24
CA SER A 504 -8.03 -15.82 12.46
C SER A 504 -7.86 -15.02 13.76
N VAL A 505 -6.82 -15.29 14.56
CA VAL A 505 -6.72 -14.84 15.97
C VAL A 505 -5.40 -14.18 16.36
N HIS A 506 -4.33 -14.29 15.55
CA HIS A 506 -2.99 -13.72 15.83
C HIS A 506 -2.99 -12.34 16.51
N ASP A 507 -2.34 -12.24 17.67
CA ASP A 507 -2.02 -11.00 18.39
C ASP A 507 -0.56 -11.00 18.86
N THR A 508 0.28 -10.39 18.02
CA THR A 508 1.73 -10.24 18.22
C THR A 508 2.11 -9.84 19.66
N VAL A 509 1.31 -9.00 20.33
CA VAL A 509 1.67 -8.47 21.66
C VAL A 509 1.32 -9.46 22.77
N ALA A 510 0.25 -10.22 22.62
CA ALA A 510 -0.08 -11.32 23.54
C ALA A 510 0.95 -12.46 23.40
N GLU A 511 1.31 -12.81 22.15
CA GLU A 511 2.23 -13.89 21.83
C GLU A 511 3.70 -13.57 22.15
N GLU A 512 4.14 -12.32 21.99
CA GLU A 512 5.44 -11.84 22.51
C GLU A 512 5.51 -11.91 24.04
N GLY A 513 4.38 -11.76 24.72
CA GLY A 513 4.25 -11.84 26.18
C GLY A 513 4.09 -13.25 26.75
N ALA A 514 4.01 -14.28 25.89
CA ALA A 514 3.70 -15.65 26.30
C ALA A 514 4.74 -16.26 27.25
N THR A 515 4.24 -17.12 28.13
CA THR A 515 5.00 -17.84 29.15
C THR A 515 4.83 -19.35 28.99
N TYR A 516 5.71 -20.13 29.64
CA TYR A 516 5.74 -21.59 29.51
C TYR A 516 4.36 -22.23 29.75
N ASN A 517 3.83 -22.89 28.71
CA ASN A 517 2.60 -23.66 28.71
C ASN A 517 1.38 -22.92 29.32
N ASP A 518 1.26 -21.61 29.06
CA ASP A 518 0.14 -20.79 29.53
C ASP A 518 -1.15 -20.91 28.69
N GLY A 519 -1.07 -21.64 27.56
CA GLY A 519 -2.17 -21.85 26.64
C GLY A 519 -2.15 -20.95 25.40
N THR A 520 -1.21 -20.01 25.28
CA THR A 520 -1.12 -19.10 24.12
C THR A 520 -0.85 -19.86 22.82
N PHE A 521 0.07 -20.82 22.84
CA PHE A 521 0.49 -21.59 21.65
C PHE A 521 -0.07 -23.04 21.61
N SER A 522 -1.11 -23.36 22.39
CA SER A 522 -1.57 -24.74 22.56
C SER A 522 -3.09 -24.94 22.56
N GLY A 523 -3.53 -26.20 22.50
CA GLY A 523 -4.95 -26.55 22.40
C GLY A 523 -5.63 -25.90 21.18
N THR A 524 -6.79 -25.29 21.40
CA THR A 524 -7.54 -24.54 20.36
C THR A 524 -6.87 -23.25 19.91
N ASN A 525 -5.88 -22.75 20.66
CA ASN A 525 -5.15 -21.53 20.32
C ASN A 525 -3.91 -21.83 19.46
N ARG A 526 -3.59 -23.11 19.18
CA ARG A 526 -2.45 -23.48 18.33
C ARG A 526 -2.72 -23.07 16.88
N HIS A 527 -2.19 -21.93 16.48
CA HIS A 527 -2.20 -21.40 15.12
C HIS A 527 -0.76 -21.07 14.67
N VAL A 528 -0.62 -20.49 13.49
CA VAL A 528 0.63 -19.87 13.01
C VAL A 528 0.26 -18.76 12.04
N ASN A 529 1.00 -17.67 12.05
CA ASN A 529 0.86 -16.51 11.18
C ASN A 529 2.23 -16.14 10.59
N CYS A 530 2.26 -15.38 9.49
CA CYS A 530 3.49 -14.76 8.99
C CYS A 530 4.21 -13.92 10.07
N LEU A 531 3.45 -13.26 10.93
CA LEU A 531 3.99 -12.38 11.98
C LEU A 531 4.61 -13.12 13.18
N ASP A 532 4.37 -14.42 13.34
CA ASP A 532 5.03 -15.24 14.37
C ASP A 532 6.51 -15.47 14.09
N CYS A 533 6.87 -15.47 12.81
CA CYS A 533 8.22 -15.73 12.31
C CYS A 533 8.87 -14.50 11.66
N HIS A 534 8.10 -13.47 11.28
CA HIS A 534 8.60 -12.27 10.62
C HIS A 534 8.14 -10.98 11.31
N ALA A 535 9.09 -10.19 11.79
CA ALA A 535 8.83 -8.79 12.12
C ALA A 535 8.91 -7.94 10.84
N THR A 536 7.78 -7.64 10.19
CA THR A 536 7.74 -6.96 8.87
C THR A 536 8.49 -5.61 8.83
N HIS A 537 8.60 -4.89 9.95
CA HIS A 537 9.37 -3.64 10.07
C HIS A 537 10.89 -3.84 10.30
N ARG A 538 11.39 -5.08 10.35
CA ARG A 538 12.78 -5.43 10.68
C ARG A 538 13.36 -6.55 9.81
N ALA A 539 12.52 -7.41 9.24
CA ALA A 539 12.90 -8.52 8.38
C ALA A 539 13.69 -8.03 7.16
N GLN A 540 14.85 -8.62 6.94
CA GLN A 540 15.83 -8.24 5.91
C GLN A 540 15.86 -9.26 4.77
N THR A 541 16.56 -8.97 3.69
CA THR A 541 16.78 -9.96 2.62
C THR A 541 17.82 -11.00 3.06
N GLY A 542 17.68 -12.23 2.56
CA GLY A 542 18.68 -13.28 2.72
C GLY A 542 18.27 -14.43 3.63
N LEU A 543 18.82 -15.61 3.31
CA LEU A 543 18.74 -16.83 4.12
C LEU A 543 19.84 -16.81 5.19
N HIS A 544 19.86 -17.80 6.06
CA HIS A 544 21.04 -18.05 6.90
C HIS A 544 22.21 -18.53 6.03
N THR A 545 23.42 -18.49 6.60
CA THR A 545 24.59 -19.13 5.99
C THR A 545 24.65 -20.58 6.48
N PRO A 546 24.63 -21.60 5.60
CA PRO A 546 24.78 -23.00 6.00
C PRO A 546 26.04 -23.23 6.84
N ALA A 547 26.01 -24.22 7.72
CA ALA A 547 27.08 -24.50 8.68
C ALA A 547 27.38 -23.36 9.69
N THR A 548 26.43 -22.43 9.91
CA THR A 548 26.53 -21.38 10.93
C THR A 548 25.25 -21.29 11.76
N ALA A 549 25.36 -20.87 13.03
CA ALA A 549 24.22 -20.69 13.93
C ALA A 549 23.50 -19.33 13.75
N GLY A 550 23.78 -18.63 12.65
CA GLY A 550 23.27 -17.28 12.40
C GLY A 550 21.80 -17.29 11.99
N LEU A 551 21.00 -16.41 12.59
CA LEU A 551 19.63 -16.19 12.17
C LEU A 551 19.57 -15.65 10.73
N ALA A 552 18.63 -16.16 9.92
CA ALA A 552 18.39 -15.66 8.57
C ALA A 552 17.95 -14.19 8.57
N GLY A 553 18.37 -13.41 7.57
CA GLY A 553 17.97 -12.01 7.40
C GLY A 553 16.43 -11.85 7.43
N ALA A 554 15.71 -12.76 6.77
CA ALA A 554 14.25 -12.78 6.73
C ALA A 554 13.56 -12.93 8.09
N LEU A 555 14.22 -13.53 9.09
CA LEU A 555 13.70 -13.75 10.44
C LEU A 555 14.13 -12.62 11.42
N THR A 556 14.88 -11.62 10.95
CA THR A 556 15.39 -10.52 11.77
C THR A 556 14.26 -9.77 12.47
N GLY A 557 14.36 -9.68 13.80
CA GLY A 557 13.40 -8.97 14.63
C GLY A 557 12.21 -9.80 15.14
N ALA A 558 12.07 -11.06 14.70
CA ALA A 558 11.04 -11.95 15.21
C ALA A 558 11.22 -12.25 16.71
N SER A 559 10.12 -12.62 17.38
CA SER A 559 10.15 -13.08 18.77
C SER A 559 10.53 -14.55 18.87
N GLY A 560 11.25 -14.92 19.93
CA GLY A 560 11.61 -16.31 20.23
C GLY A 560 11.47 -16.64 21.71
N ILE A 561 11.94 -17.83 22.08
CA ILE A 561 12.24 -18.25 23.46
C ILE A 561 13.66 -18.84 23.53
N GLY A 562 14.39 -18.54 24.60
CA GLY A 562 15.74 -19.06 24.80
C GLY A 562 15.73 -20.29 25.70
N VAL A 563 16.88 -20.96 25.80
CA VAL A 563 17.10 -22.06 26.74
C VAL A 563 18.19 -21.68 27.75
N VAL A 564 17.99 -22.07 29.01
CA VAL A 564 18.91 -21.78 30.10
C VAL A 564 19.95 -22.89 30.19
N ALA A 565 21.12 -22.66 29.60
CA ALA A 565 22.20 -23.66 29.51
C ALA A 565 22.59 -24.30 30.86
N THR A 566 22.43 -23.59 31.98
CA THR A 566 22.77 -24.06 33.34
C THR A 566 21.70 -24.90 34.03
N THR A 567 20.47 -24.97 33.50
CA THR A 567 19.36 -25.76 34.07
C THR A 567 18.87 -26.88 33.16
N LEU A 568 19.41 -27.00 31.94
CA LEU A 568 19.02 -28.02 30.95
C LEU A 568 18.87 -29.41 31.58
N PRO A 569 17.76 -30.11 31.31
CA PRO A 569 17.42 -31.33 32.03
C PRO A 569 18.31 -32.49 31.57
N ALA A 570 18.27 -33.58 32.34
CA ALA A 570 19.02 -34.81 32.05
C ALA A 570 18.69 -35.37 30.65
N GLU A 571 19.51 -36.30 30.17
CA GLU A 571 19.26 -37.02 28.91
C GLU A 571 17.80 -37.48 28.80
N TRP A 572 17.23 -37.29 27.61
CA TRP A 572 15.89 -37.74 27.24
C TRP A 572 14.78 -37.33 28.22
N THR A 573 14.95 -36.15 28.83
CA THR A 573 13.99 -35.54 29.76
C THR A 573 13.40 -34.27 29.13
N VAL A 574 12.08 -34.12 29.25
CA VAL A 574 11.30 -32.98 28.75
C VAL A 574 11.70 -31.69 29.49
N PHE A 575 11.80 -30.57 28.78
CA PHE A 575 12.16 -29.28 29.36
C PHE A 575 11.02 -28.73 30.22
N ALA A 576 11.36 -28.25 31.42
CA ALA A 576 10.44 -27.58 32.34
C ALA A 576 10.50 -26.05 32.17
N SER A 577 9.57 -25.34 32.83
CA SER A 577 9.49 -23.87 32.83
C SER A 577 10.82 -23.17 33.16
N GLY A 578 11.62 -23.72 34.09
CA GLY A 578 12.92 -23.17 34.50
C GLY A 578 14.07 -23.42 33.52
N ASP A 579 13.83 -24.16 32.44
CA ASP A 579 14.84 -24.50 31.42
C ASP A 579 14.76 -23.54 30.23
N PHE A 580 13.76 -22.66 30.21
CA PHE A 580 13.54 -21.64 29.19
C PHE A 580 13.79 -20.22 29.72
N THR A 581 14.29 -19.34 28.86
CA THR A 581 14.16 -17.89 29.05
C THR A 581 12.99 -17.40 28.21
N THR A 582 11.97 -16.86 28.87
CA THR A 582 10.92 -16.11 28.20
C THR A 582 11.48 -14.80 27.63
N ASN A 583 11.04 -14.43 26.43
CA ASN A 583 11.27 -13.13 25.80
C ASN A 583 12.72 -12.74 25.36
N PRO A 584 13.48 -13.56 24.60
CA PRO A 584 14.45 -13.05 23.64
C PRO A 584 13.74 -12.36 22.46
N VAL A 585 13.41 -11.08 22.63
CA VAL A 585 13.02 -10.17 21.55
C VAL A 585 14.14 -9.14 21.35
N PRO A 586 14.78 -9.08 20.17
CA PRO A 586 14.62 -9.99 19.04
C PRO A 586 15.29 -11.36 19.28
N ALA A 587 14.81 -12.38 18.60
CA ALA A 587 15.50 -13.67 18.50
C ALA A 587 16.87 -13.49 17.84
N THR A 588 17.82 -14.36 18.21
CA THR A 588 19.21 -14.36 17.71
C THR A 588 19.62 -15.67 17.04
N ALA A 589 18.80 -16.72 17.15
CA ALA A 589 18.99 -18.01 16.49
C ALA A 589 17.63 -18.64 16.12
N GLU A 590 17.56 -19.40 15.02
CA GLU A 590 16.28 -19.89 14.47
C GLU A 590 15.53 -20.83 15.43
N TYR A 591 16.24 -21.68 16.18
CA TYR A 591 15.63 -22.60 17.15
C TYR A 591 14.74 -21.86 18.16
N GLN A 592 15.07 -20.61 18.49
CA GLN A 592 14.32 -19.80 19.46
C GLN A 592 12.92 -19.47 18.94
N ILE A 593 12.76 -19.30 17.62
CA ILE A 593 11.47 -19.04 16.98
C ILE A 593 10.68 -20.35 16.93
N CYS A 594 11.30 -21.43 16.46
CA CYS A 594 10.65 -22.74 16.33
C CYS A 594 10.18 -23.27 17.69
N PHE A 595 11.02 -23.24 18.72
CA PHE A 595 10.72 -23.84 20.03
C PHE A 595 9.55 -23.16 20.75
N LYS A 596 9.17 -21.93 20.39
CA LYS A 596 7.90 -21.30 20.85
C LYS A 596 6.70 -22.21 20.61
N CYS A 597 6.67 -22.88 19.46
CA CYS A 597 5.51 -23.63 18.96
C CYS A 597 5.80 -25.14 18.83
N HIS A 598 7.06 -25.57 18.93
CA HIS A 598 7.56 -26.92 18.65
C HIS A 598 8.25 -27.63 19.83
N SER A 599 8.18 -27.05 21.04
CA SER A 599 8.73 -27.68 22.24
C SER A 599 7.72 -27.75 23.39
N SER A 600 8.10 -28.35 24.51
CA SER A 600 7.36 -28.29 25.77
C SER A 600 6.99 -26.87 26.23
N PHE A 601 7.65 -25.82 25.72
CA PHE A 601 7.22 -24.43 25.92
C PHE A 601 5.76 -24.21 25.51
N ALA A 602 5.32 -24.75 24.37
CA ALA A 602 3.91 -24.77 23.97
C ALA A 602 3.16 -25.97 24.56
N TYR A 603 3.78 -27.16 24.55
CA TYR A 603 3.05 -28.42 24.72
C TYR A 603 2.92 -28.90 26.16
N GLY A 604 3.68 -28.31 27.09
CA GLY A 604 4.00 -28.96 28.35
C GLY A 604 4.58 -30.35 28.09
N THR A 605 4.00 -31.39 28.70
CA THR A 605 4.48 -32.77 28.54
C THR A 605 3.80 -33.57 27.43
N SER A 606 2.89 -32.98 26.65
CA SER A 606 2.04 -33.71 25.70
C SER A 606 2.00 -33.04 24.32
N PRO A 607 2.91 -33.41 23.40
CA PRO A 607 2.89 -32.92 22.03
C PRO A 607 1.58 -33.21 21.29
N PRO A 608 1.16 -32.37 20.32
CA PRO A 608 0.04 -32.64 19.45
C PRO A 608 0.20 -33.96 18.67
N THR A 609 -0.92 -34.60 18.32
CA THR A 609 -0.91 -35.84 17.51
C THR A 609 -0.12 -35.65 16.22
N GLY A 610 0.86 -36.53 15.98
CA GLY A 610 1.74 -36.48 14.80
C GLY A 610 2.97 -35.57 14.96
N GLN A 611 3.15 -34.91 16.10
CA GLN A 611 4.32 -34.08 16.41
C GLN A 611 5.07 -34.64 17.63
N THR A 612 6.33 -34.24 17.75
CA THR A 612 7.23 -34.57 18.86
C THR A 612 7.72 -33.29 19.53
N ASP A 613 8.38 -33.39 20.69
CA ASP A 613 8.97 -32.24 21.39
C ASP A 613 10.40 -32.01 20.91
N GLN A 614 10.62 -30.96 20.11
CA GLN A 614 11.94 -30.63 19.59
C GLN A 614 12.92 -30.22 20.71
N GLY A 615 12.45 -29.70 21.84
CA GLY A 615 13.29 -29.38 23.00
C GLY A 615 13.89 -30.64 23.64
N LEU A 616 13.06 -31.67 23.85
CA LEU A 616 13.48 -33.00 24.28
C LEU A 616 14.50 -33.63 23.32
N GLU A 617 14.21 -33.58 22.02
CA GLU A 617 15.04 -34.23 20.99
C GLU A 617 16.41 -33.57 20.84
N PHE A 618 16.44 -32.24 20.75
CA PHE A 618 17.68 -31.48 20.62
C PHE A 618 18.41 -31.22 21.94
N ASN A 619 17.91 -31.74 23.08
CA ASN A 619 18.56 -31.62 24.38
C ASN A 619 20.05 -31.95 24.26
N VAL A 620 20.91 -30.97 24.56
CA VAL A 620 22.38 -31.10 24.44
C VAL A 620 22.94 -32.18 25.39
N ASN A 621 22.14 -32.62 26.35
CA ASN A 621 22.48 -33.75 27.22
C ASN A 621 22.27 -35.13 26.58
N ASN A 622 21.59 -35.24 25.43
CA ASN A 622 21.38 -36.51 24.73
C ASN A 622 22.69 -37.10 24.16
N ASP A 623 22.82 -38.42 24.20
CA ASP A 623 23.99 -39.17 23.68
C ASP A 623 24.24 -38.98 22.17
N SER A 624 23.28 -38.44 21.41
CA SER A 624 23.52 -37.82 20.11
C SER A 624 22.44 -36.82 19.74
N TYR A 625 22.81 -35.74 19.05
CA TYR A 625 21.90 -34.75 18.51
C TYR A 625 22.56 -34.00 17.36
N HIS A 626 21.74 -33.43 16.48
CA HIS A 626 22.15 -32.41 15.53
C HIS A 626 22.14 -31.04 16.20
N TRP A 627 23.23 -30.27 16.06
CA TRP A 627 23.46 -29.10 16.89
C TRP A 627 22.75 -27.84 16.34
N VAL A 628 21.58 -27.51 16.89
CA VAL A 628 20.76 -26.31 16.57
C VAL A 628 20.76 -25.20 17.63
N MET A 629 21.12 -25.52 18.88
CA MET A 629 21.10 -24.58 20.01
C MET A 629 22.47 -23.90 20.22
N THR A 630 22.70 -23.20 21.33
CA THR A 630 23.90 -22.38 21.55
C THR A 630 25.13 -23.12 22.08
N ASP A 631 25.05 -24.42 22.39
CA ASP A 631 26.10 -25.12 23.15
C ASP A 631 27.00 -26.09 22.35
N GLN A 632 28.32 -25.86 22.43
CA GLN A 632 29.40 -26.77 22.00
C GLN A 632 30.17 -27.40 23.18
N THR A 633 29.83 -27.03 24.42
CA THR A 633 30.75 -27.08 25.58
C THR A 633 30.51 -28.22 26.56
N ALA A 634 29.32 -28.80 26.58
CA ALA A 634 29.13 -30.16 27.09
C ALA A 634 29.75 -31.14 26.07
N ASP A 635 31.05 -31.51 26.06
CA ASP A 635 31.92 -32.13 27.10
C ASP A 635 33.30 -31.47 27.20
N GLN A 636 33.88 -31.49 28.40
CA GLN A 636 35.31 -31.72 28.57
C GLN A 636 35.59 -32.95 29.44
N VAL A 637 35.41 -34.14 28.85
CA VAL A 637 35.94 -35.41 29.39
C VAL A 637 37.10 -35.89 28.52
N PRO A 638 38.35 -35.45 28.79
CA PRO A 638 39.53 -35.90 28.07
C PRO A 638 40.01 -37.27 28.60
N ASP A 639 39.28 -38.35 28.30
CA ASP A 639 39.80 -39.71 28.57
C ASP A 639 39.40 -40.75 27.52
N TRP A 640 40.38 -41.55 27.12
CA TRP A 640 40.26 -42.71 26.23
C TRP A 640 39.82 -43.96 27.01
N THR A 641 39.97 -43.97 28.34
CA THR A 641 39.94 -45.17 29.20
C THR A 641 38.63 -45.40 29.95
N THR A 642 37.72 -44.43 30.02
CA THR A 642 36.39 -44.63 30.60
C THR A 642 35.45 -45.28 29.58
N ALA A 643 34.61 -46.22 30.04
CA ALA A 643 33.80 -47.07 29.17
C ALA A 643 32.65 -46.36 28.43
N ASN A 644 32.46 -45.05 28.63
CA ASN A 644 31.43 -44.29 27.93
C ASN A 644 31.80 -42.79 27.80
N PRO A 645 32.73 -42.40 26.90
CA PRO A 645 32.90 -41.00 26.55
C PRO A 645 31.65 -40.55 25.77
N THR A 646 30.85 -39.66 26.33
CA THR A 646 29.80 -38.92 25.60
C THR A 646 30.45 -38.23 24.38
N PRO A 647 29.75 -37.98 23.26
CA PRO A 647 30.42 -37.62 22.00
C PRO A 647 31.08 -36.24 21.98
N ARG A 648 31.13 -35.57 23.11
CA ARG A 648 30.41 -34.30 23.30
C ARG A 648 31.33 -33.08 23.02
N THR A 649 32.56 -33.30 22.52
CA THR A 649 33.42 -32.25 21.94
C THR A 649 33.99 -32.62 20.58
N ASN A 650 34.72 -31.67 19.97
CA ASN A 650 35.58 -31.80 18.79
C ASN A 650 36.79 -32.76 19.04
N ALA A 651 36.53 -33.97 19.52
CA ALA A 651 37.54 -35.01 19.63
C ALA A 651 38.09 -35.38 18.24
N THR A 652 39.37 -35.73 18.19
CA THR A 652 40.03 -36.30 17.01
C THR A 652 39.43 -37.63 16.55
N ASN A 653 38.59 -38.27 17.39
CA ASN A 653 37.97 -39.57 17.14
C ASN A 653 36.50 -39.52 16.66
N ARG A 654 35.91 -38.34 16.40
CA ARG A 654 34.61 -38.26 15.70
C ARG A 654 34.81 -38.56 14.21
N TYR A 655 34.50 -39.79 13.79
CA TYR A 655 34.55 -40.25 12.41
C TYR A 655 33.26 -39.90 11.67
N MET A 656 33.27 -38.80 10.93
CA MET A 656 32.13 -38.32 10.15
C MET A 656 32.63 -37.69 8.86
N THR A 657 32.13 -38.18 7.72
CA THR A 657 32.48 -37.65 6.39
C THR A 657 31.36 -36.74 5.91
N PHE A 658 31.73 -35.68 5.19
CA PHE A 658 30.81 -34.68 4.65
C PHE A 658 31.04 -34.57 3.15
N THR A 659 30.01 -34.15 2.42
CA THR A 659 30.07 -33.96 0.97
C THR A 659 31.26 -33.05 0.60
N SER A 660 32.12 -33.55 -0.28
CA SER A 660 33.36 -32.85 -0.65
C SER A 660 33.10 -31.44 -1.18
N GLY A 661 33.79 -30.44 -0.64
CA GLY A 661 33.61 -29.03 -0.99
C GLY A 661 32.40 -28.33 -0.35
N SER A 662 31.60 -29.03 0.46
CA SER A 662 30.54 -28.40 1.27
C SER A 662 31.13 -27.62 2.46
N PRO A 663 30.40 -26.65 3.05
CA PRO A 663 30.86 -25.92 4.24
C PRO A 663 30.71 -26.74 5.54
N TRP A 664 30.20 -27.96 5.47
CA TRP A 664 29.86 -28.78 6.61
C TRP A 664 31.07 -29.49 7.22
N THR A 665 31.16 -29.43 8.55
CA THR A 665 32.22 -30.06 9.34
C THR A 665 31.63 -30.66 10.62
N LYS A 666 32.41 -31.51 11.31
CA LYS A 666 32.02 -32.11 12.61
C LYS A 666 31.84 -31.09 13.75
N ALA A 667 32.18 -29.83 13.52
CA ALA A 667 32.03 -28.70 14.44
C ALA A 667 31.13 -27.59 13.87
N SER A 668 30.38 -27.87 12.79
CA SER A 668 29.41 -26.94 12.23
C SER A 668 28.08 -27.03 12.99
N PRO A 669 27.51 -25.91 13.46
CA PRO A 669 26.10 -25.87 13.84
C PRO A 669 25.23 -25.94 12.59
N MET A 670 23.96 -26.28 12.78
CA MET A 670 22.91 -26.14 11.78
C MET A 670 21.76 -25.31 12.35
N VAL A 671 20.82 -24.94 11.51
CA VAL A 671 19.55 -24.34 11.89
C VAL A 671 18.39 -25.18 11.32
N CYS A 672 17.17 -24.98 11.82
CA CYS A 672 16.02 -25.80 11.44
C CYS A 672 15.78 -25.78 9.91
N SER A 673 16.01 -24.62 9.28
CA SER A 673 15.86 -24.42 7.84
C SER A 673 16.99 -24.96 6.97
N ASP A 674 18.03 -25.60 7.54
CA ASP A 674 18.94 -26.46 6.76
C ASP A 674 18.19 -27.70 6.24
N CYS A 675 17.33 -28.28 7.07
CA CYS A 675 16.54 -29.48 6.75
C CYS A 675 15.11 -29.14 6.29
N HIS A 676 14.44 -28.21 6.99
CA HIS A 676 13.05 -27.84 6.73
C HIS A 676 12.94 -26.70 5.72
N GLY A 677 12.10 -26.86 4.71
CA GLY A 677 11.96 -25.87 3.66
C GLY A 677 11.27 -26.41 2.41
N ASN A 678 11.09 -25.50 1.45
CA ASN A 678 10.57 -25.80 0.13
C ASN A 678 11.45 -26.82 -0.61
N ASP A 679 10.84 -27.87 -1.13
CA ASP A 679 11.46 -28.90 -1.98
C ASP A 679 11.88 -28.40 -3.37
N ASP A 680 11.32 -27.26 -3.82
CA ASP A 680 11.78 -26.56 -5.00
C ASP A 680 12.89 -25.55 -4.61
N PRO A 681 14.17 -25.77 -5.01
CA PRO A 681 15.27 -24.86 -4.72
C PRO A 681 15.19 -23.54 -5.51
N ALA A 682 14.35 -23.44 -6.56
CA ALA A 682 14.11 -22.21 -7.29
C ALA A 682 12.95 -21.37 -6.69
N GLY A 683 12.06 -22.01 -5.92
CA GLY A 683 10.91 -21.39 -5.28
C GLY A 683 11.26 -20.56 -4.03
N VAL A 684 10.23 -20.00 -3.37
CA VAL A 684 10.40 -19.27 -2.11
C VAL A 684 10.94 -20.23 -1.03
N GLN A 685 12.10 -19.89 -0.47
CA GLN A 685 12.82 -20.70 0.52
C GLN A 685 12.32 -20.44 1.96
N GLY A 686 12.73 -21.29 2.89
CA GLY A 686 12.24 -21.30 4.28
C GLY A 686 11.11 -22.30 4.49
N PRO A 687 10.73 -22.59 5.76
CA PRO A 687 9.82 -23.68 6.14
C PRO A 687 8.33 -23.35 5.89
N HIS A 688 7.99 -22.78 4.73
CA HIS A 688 6.61 -22.41 4.40
C HIS A 688 5.76 -23.62 4.00
N GLY A 689 6.27 -24.45 3.09
CA GLY A 689 5.60 -25.67 2.63
C GLY A 689 6.45 -26.50 1.67
N SER A 690 6.20 -27.80 1.62
CA SER A 690 6.93 -28.80 0.86
C SER A 690 6.05 -29.96 0.39
N ALA A 691 6.48 -30.64 -0.67
CA ALA A 691 5.95 -31.95 -1.07
C ALA A 691 6.40 -33.09 -0.12
N ASN A 692 7.48 -32.90 0.65
CA ASN A 692 7.98 -33.90 1.61
C ASN A 692 7.52 -33.53 3.03
N ASP A 693 6.88 -34.47 3.72
CA ASP A 693 6.40 -34.28 5.09
C ASP A 693 7.45 -34.70 6.14
N PRO A 694 7.66 -33.95 7.25
CA PRO A 694 7.08 -32.66 7.61
C PRO A 694 7.92 -31.46 7.11
N VAL A 695 7.42 -30.77 6.09
CA VAL A 695 8.04 -29.57 5.46
C VAL A 695 9.54 -29.74 5.17
N LEU A 696 9.96 -30.86 4.58
CA LEU A 696 11.38 -31.17 4.34
C LEU A 696 11.85 -30.75 2.93
N LYS A 697 13.07 -30.23 2.80
CA LYS A 697 13.65 -29.88 1.50
C LYS A 697 13.85 -31.08 0.56
N LYS A 698 14.01 -32.27 1.12
CA LYS A 698 14.21 -33.54 0.41
C LYS A 698 13.54 -34.70 1.15
N PRO A 699 13.29 -35.84 0.48
CA PRO A 699 12.76 -37.03 1.13
C PRO A 699 13.62 -37.51 2.31
N TRP A 700 12.93 -37.90 3.38
CA TRP A 700 13.46 -38.75 4.45
C TRP A 700 12.44 -39.85 4.71
N ASP A 701 12.68 -41.03 4.15
CA ASP A 701 11.66 -42.05 3.92
C ASP A 701 12.24 -43.48 3.84
N ALA A 702 11.40 -44.43 3.41
CA ALA A 702 11.80 -45.83 3.17
C ALA A 702 12.59 -46.08 1.86
N SER A 703 13.07 -45.03 1.19
CA SER A 703 14.05 -45.10 0.09
C SER A 703 15.40 -44.47 0.47
N SER A 704 15.45 -43.71 1.57
CA SER A 704 16.62 -42.95 2.00
C SER A 704 17.79 -43.88 2.38
N GLY A 705 18.88 -43.74 1.63
CA GLY A 705 20.06 -44.62 1.70
C GLY A 705 20.17 -45.65 0.58
N ILE A 706 19.15 -45.80 -0.28
CA ILE A 706 19.14 -46.78 -1.38
C ILE A 706 19.62 -46.14 -2.69
N ASN A 707 20.85 -46.45 -3.12
CA ASN A 707 21.46 -46.19 -4.44
C ASN A 707 21.37 -44.76 -5.05
N THR A 708 20.82 -43.78 -4.35
CA THR A 708 20.62 -42.41 -4.88
C THR A 708 20.94 -41.34 -3.83
N PRO A 709 21.63 -40.25 -4.21
CA PRO A 709 22.01 -39.16 -3.30
C PRO A 709 20.85 -38.18 -3.02
N ASN A 710 19.59 -38.58 -3.26
CA ASN A 710 18.43 -37.70 -3.23
C ASN A 710 17.81 -37.53 -1.84
N GLY A 711 18.24 -38.32 -0.84
CA GLY A 711 17.75 -38.21 0.54
C GLY A 711 18.31 -37.00 1.28
N LEU A 712 17.53 -36.48 2.24
CA LEU A 712 17.82 -35.27 3.03
C LEU A 712 19.23 -35.22 3.63
N CYS A 713 19.71 -36.32 4.20
CA CYS A 713 21.01 -36.36 4.87
C CYS A 713 22.19 -36.01 3.94
N PHE A 714 22.04 -36.20 2.63
CA PHE A 714 23.12 -36.03 1.65
C PHE A 714 23.36 -34.58 1.20
N ASP A 715 22.57 -33.62 1.70
CA ASP A 715 22.93 -32.19 1.65
C ASP A 715 24.16 -31.86 2.52
N CYS A 716 24.46 -32.70 3.52
CA CYS A 716 25.60 -32.55 4.42
C CYS A 716 26.56 -33.75 4.32
N HIS A 717 26.03 -34.98 4.34
CA HIS A 717 26.80 -36.21 4.42
C HIS A 717 27.18 -36.75 3.04
N ASP A 718 28.41 -37.26 2.93
CA ASP A 718 28.92 -37.83 1.68
C ASP A 718 28.21 -39.13 1.29
N PHE A 719 27.47 -39.11 0.18
CA PHE A 719 26.69 -40.27 -0.27
C PHE A 719 27.54 -41.54 -0.42
N ASP A 720 28.73 -41.42 -1.04
CA ASP A 720 29.61 -42.57 -1.30
C ASP A 720 30.15 -43.23 -0.01
N THR A 721 30.17 -42.49 1.11
CA THR A 721 30.56 -42.99 2.43
C THR A 721 29.41 -43.66 3.19
N TYR A 722 28.17 -43.16 3.10
CA TYR A 722 27.05 -43.66 3.93
C TYR A 722 26.06 -44.55 3.18
N ALA A 723 26.06 -44.52 1.85
CA ALA A 723 25.15 -45.29 1.00
C ALA A 723 25.80 -45.83 -0.29
N GLY A 724 27.03 -45.42 -0.63
CA GLY A 724 27.82 -46.03 -1.70
C GLY A 724 28.16 -47.49 -1.42
N GLN A 725 28.35 -48.29 -2.48
CA GLN A 725 28.60 -49.74 -2.40
C GLN A 725 30.09 -50.10 -2.17
N SER A 726 30.84 -49.24 -1.48
CA SER A 726 32.29 -49.43 -1.24
C SER A 726 32.61 -49.35 0.25
N SER A 727 33.29 -50.35 0.79
CA SER A 727 33.68 -50.37 2.20
C SER A 727 34.98 -49.60 2.50
N SER A 728 35.61 -49.00 1.48
CA SER A 728 36.84 -48.21 1.59
C SER A 728 36.64 -46.70 1.44
N THR A 729 35.42 -46.22 1.22
CA THR A 729 35.08 -44.79 1.11
C THR A 729 34.81 -44.18 2.49
N GLY A 730 35.54 -43.11 2.79
CA GLY A 730 35.36 -42.26 3.98
C GLY A 730 35.44 -42.98 5.32
N GLN A 731 34.97 -42.29 6.35
CA GLN A 731 34.79 -42.84 7.71
C GLN A 731 33.44 -42.37 8.26
N SER A 732 32.64 -43.33 8.72
CA SER A 732 31.26 -43.12 9.20
C SER A 732 31.08 -43.32 10.71
N GLY A 733 32.13 -43.75 11.42
CA GLY A 733 32.06 -44.18 12.82
C GLY A 733 31.55 -45.61 13.02
N PHE A 734 31.06 -46.26 11.96
CA PHE A 734 30.68 -47.68 11.95
C PHE A 734 31.68 -48.46 11.11
N SER A 735 32.41 -49.39 11.72
CA SER A 735 33.48 -50.13 11.06
C SER A 735 33.69 -51.55 11.60
N GLU A 736 33.97 -52.48 10.70
CA GLU A 736 34.35 -53.86 11.03
C GLU A 736 35.82 -54.10 10.70
N TRP A 737 36.54 -54.87 11.52
CA TRP A 737 37.91 -55.28 11.20
C TRP A 737 37.90 -56.45 10.22
N ARG A 738 38.27 -56.20 8.96
CA ARG A 738 38.41 -57.23 7.90
C ARG A 738 39.70 -57.03 7.12
N TYR A 739 40.31 -58.13 6.67
CA TYR A 739 41.49 -58.13 5.79
C TYR A 739 42.69 -57.26 6.24
N GLY A 740 42.87 -57.09 7.56
CA GLY A 740 43.99 -56.30 8.11
C GLY A 740 43.72 -54.79 8.27
N GLY A 741 42.47 -54.35 8.12
CA GLY A 741 42.08 -52.95 8.35
C GLY A 741 40.64 -52.81 8.86
N TYR A 742 40.28 -51.59 9.26
CA TYR A 742 38.89 -51.24 9.55
C TYR A 742 38.19 -50.83 8.24
N GLN A 743 37.08 -51.49 7.91
CA GLN A 743 36.24 -51.21 6.75
C GLN A 743 34.93 -50.55 7.17
N ASN A 744 34.42 -49.62 6.35
CA ASN A 744 33.19 -48.87 6.62
C ASN A 744 31.95 -49.79 6.50
N LEU A 745 31.20 -49.93 7.60
CA LEU A 745 30.03 -50.82 7.66
C LEU A 745 28.85 -50.34 6.81
N HIS A 746 28.72 -49.03 6.56
CA HIS A 746 27.69 -48.52 5.64
C HIS A 746 27.91 -49.04 4.23
N GLY A 747 29.15 -48.97 3.74
CA GLY A 747 29.54 -49.51 2.44
C GLY A 747 29.39 -51.02 2.33
N ILE A 748 29.68 -51.76 3.42
CA ILE A 748 29.42 -53.20 3.49
C ILE A 748 27.93 -53.49 3.38
N HIS A 749 27.10 -52.87 4.22
CA HIS A 749 25.65 -53.12 4.23
C HIS A 749 24.96 -52.66 2.93
N SER A 750 25.38 -51.54 2.34
CA SER A 750 24.89 -51.10 1.02
C SER A 750 25.30 -52.08 -0.09
N ALA A 751 26.53 -52.60 -0.08
CA ALA A 751 26.97 -53.61 -1.05
C ALA A 751 26.29 -54.98 -0.86
N GLU A 752 26.07 -55.42 0.38
CA GLU A 752 25.38 -56.67 0.71
C GLU A 752 23.86 -56.59 0.41
N PHE A 753 23.24 -55.40 0.52
CA PHE A 753 21.79 -55.21 0.42
C PHE A 753 21.36 -53.94 -0.36
N PRO A 754 21.81 -53.78 -1.61
CA PRO A 754 21.78 -52.50 -2.34
C PRO A 754 20.39 -51.97 -2.65
N THR A 755 19.32 -52.75 -2.52
CA THR A 755 17.95 -52.35 -2.86
C THR A 755 16.96 -52.42 -1.70
N THR A 756 17.43 -52.68 -0.47
CA THR A 756 16.52 -52.96 0.66
C THR A 756 16.86 -52.28 1.98
N TRP A 757 18.13 -51.99 2.29
CA TRP A 757 18.49 -51.37 3.56
C TRP A 757 18.41 -49.85 3.47
N THR A 758 17.64 -49.24 4.38
CA THR A 758 17.48 -47.79 4.49
C THR A 758 18.16 -47.28 5.75
N CYS A 759 18.47 -45.99 5.80
CA CYS A 759 19.01 -45.36 7.01
C CYS A 759 18.07 -45.55 8.22
N SER A 760 16.75 -45.48 8.00
CA SER A 760 15.71 -45.68 9.02
C SER A 760 15.59 -47.11 9.58
N TRP A 761 16.32 -48.10 9.04
CA TRP A 761 16.42 -49.42 9.69
C TRP A 761 17.28 -49.41 10.94
N CYS A 762 18.23 -48.46 11.03
CA CYS A 762 19.17 -48.31 12.12
C CYS A 762 19.00 -46.99 12.89
N HIS A 763 18.73 -45.90 12.17
CA HIS A 763 18.65 -44.55 12.72
C HIS A 763 17.21 -44.12 12.97
N ALA A 764 17.03 -43.15 13.88
CA ALA A 764 15.73 -42.62 14.26
C ALA A 764 14.93 -42.07 13.07
N ALA A 765 13.64 -42.41 13.01
CA ALA A 765 12.72 -41.84 12.02
C ALA A 765 12.54 -40.32 12.16
N VAL A 766 12.78 -39.77 13.37
CA VAL A 766 12.89 -38.33 13.61
C VAL A 766 14.36 -38.02 13.95
N PRO A 767 15.19 -37.61 12.98
CA PRO A 767 16.65 -37.59 13.12
C PRO A 767 17.16 -36.30 13.79
N HIS A 768 16.48 -35.78 14.81
CA HIS A 768 16.91 -34.60 15.55
C HIS A 768 17.96 -34.93 16.62
N GLY A 769 17.60 -35.83 17.55
CA GLY A 769 18.49 -36.31 18.61
C GLY A 769 17.90 -37.50 19.34
N TRP A 770 18.76 -38.25 20.05
CA TRP A 770 18.42 -39.51 20.69
C TRP A 770 19.35 -39.89 21.84
N LYS A 771 18.78 -40.56 22.84
CA LYS A 771 19.44 -41.14 24.04
C LYS A 771 20.48 -42.25 23.79
N ARG A 772 20.77 -42.57 22.53
CA ARG A 772 21.81 -43.52 22.13
C ARG A 772 22.54 -42.96 20.91
N LYS A 773 23.86 -42.98 20.99
CA LYS A 773 24.80 -42.42 20.00
C LYS A 773 24.47 -42.75 18.55
N ALA A 774 24.84 -41.82 17.67
CA ALA A 774 24.58 -41.87 16.23
C ALA A 774 23.11 -42.11 15.87
N LEU A 775 22.18 -41.58 16.66
CA LEU A 775 20.73 -41.67 16.47
C LEU A 775 20.20 -43.11 16.36
N ILE A 776 20.90 -44.11 16.92
CA ILE A 776 20.55 -45.52 16.73
C ILE A 776 19.26 -45.87 17.49
N VAL A 777 18.24 -46.40 16.80
CA VAL A 777 16.92 -46.75 17.38
C VAL A 777 16.62 -48.24 17.23
N LEU A 778 16.11 -48.88 18.29
CA LEU A 778 15.66 -50.28 18.25
C LEU A 778 14.18 -50.33 17.88
N SER A 779 13.72 -51.45 17.32
CA SER A 779 12.29 -51.67 17.03
C SER A 779 11.41 -51.66 18.29
N SER A 780 12.00 -51.85 19.48
CA SER A 780 11.34 -51.81 20.79
C SER A 780 11.28 -50.41 21.43
N ASP A 781 11.92 -49.40 20.84
CA ASP A 781 11.80 -48.02 21.32
C ASP A 781 10.43 -47.40 20.95
N PRO A 782 10.02 -46.30 21.60
CA PRO A 782 8.72 -45.68 21.33
C PRO A 782 8.61 -45.14 19.89
N ALA A 783 7.38 -45.17 19.37
CA ALA A 783 7.00 -44.43 18.17
C ALA A 783 6.97 -42.91 18.47
N PRO A 784 7.19 -42.03 17.47
CA PRO A 784 7.46 -42.36 16.06
C PRO A 784 8.92 -42.79 15.79
N TYR A 785 9.84 -42.61 16.73
CA TYR A 785 11.29 -42.77 16.53
C TYR A 785 11.70 -44.14 15.97
N ASN A 786 11.01 -45.21 16.34
CA ASN A 786 11.28 -46.58 15.87
C ASN A 786 10.69 -46.92 14.50
N ALA A 787 10.00 -46.00 13.82
CA ALA A 787 9.36 -46.27 12.53
C ALA A 787 10.40 -46.68 11.49
N GLY A 788 10.21 -47.86 10.88
CA GLY A 788 11.15 -48.46 9.94
C GLY A 788 12.26 -49.31 10.58
N SER A 789 12.59 -49.10 11.87
CA SER A 789 13.73 -49.77 12.54
C SER A 789 13.61 -51.30 12.48
N LYS A 790 14.74 -51.94 12.16
CA LYS A 790 14.91 -53.40 12.17
C LYS A 790 15.88 -53.87 13.25
N LEU A 791 16.54 -52.97 13.97
CA LEU A 791 17.47 -53.31 15.04
C LEU A 791 16.74 -53.86 16.27
N ASN A 792 17.14 -55.05 16.73
CA ASN A 792 16.59 -55.71 17.91
C ASN A 792 17.41 -55.44 19.19
N SER A 793 18.71 -55.16 19.04
CA SER A 793 19.66 -55.01 20.13
C SER A 793 20.89 -54.24 19.66
N TRP A 794 21.49 -53.46 20.54
CA TRP A 794 22.71 -52.71 20.29
C TRP A 794 23.43 -52.43 21.61
N THR A 795 24.68 -52.86 21.75
CA THR A 795 25.52 -52.51 22.90
C THR A 795 26.74 -51.69 22.46
N ILE A 796 27.28 -50.89 23.36
CA ILE A 796 28.49 -50.08 23.13
C ILE A 796 29.61 -50.70 23.96
N SER A 797 30.76 -51.02 23.36
CA SER A 797 31.80 -51.85 24.02
C SER A 797 33.19 -51.22 24.16
N ASN A 798 33.57 -50.20 23.36
CA ASN A 798 34.78 -49.39 23.56
C ASN A 798 34.86 -48.20 22.57
N SER A 799 35.96 -47.43 22.65
CA SER A 799 36.19 -46.14 22.00
C SER A 799 36.65 -46.16 20.53
N ARG A 800 36.64 -47.31 19.84
CA ARG A 800 37.09 -47.43 18.42
C ARG A 800 35.98 -47.82 17.44
N GLY A 801 34.97 -46.96 17.34
CA GLY A 801 33.87 -47.09 16.39
C GLY A 801 32.91 -48.25 16.69
N TYR A 802 31.79 -48.29 15.98
CA TYR A 802 30.78 -49.32 16.12
C TYR A 802 31.08 -50.51 15.21
N SER A 803 31.24 -51.71 15.79
CA SER A 803 31.48 -52.96 15.06
C SER A 803 30.25 -53.87 15.07
N LYS A 804 30.07 -54.67 14.02
CA LYS A 804 29.07 -55.75 13.91
C LYS A 804 29.14 -56.75 15.08
N THR A 805 30.30 -56.87 15.73
CA THR A 805 30.50 -57.69 16.93
C THR A 805 29.78 -57.17 18.18
N TYR A 806 29.17 -55.98 18.13
CA TYR A 806 28.42 -55.38 19.24
C TYR A 806 26.89 -55.57 19.11
N CYS A 807 26.46 -56.43 18.19
CA CYS A 807 25.11 -57.00 18.18
C CYS A 807 24.95 -58.00 19.33
N GLY A 808 24.01 -57.75 20.24
CA GLY A 808 23.88 -58.49 21.51
C GLY A 808 23.35 -59.93 21.42
N THR A 809 23.29 -60.55 20.24
CA THR A 809 22.76 -61.92 20.06
C THR A 809 23.56 -62.74 19.05
N ALA A 810 23.56 -64.07 19.21
CA ALA A 810 24.14 -65.01 18.23
C ALA A 810 23.43 -64.99 16.86
N SER A 811 22.25 -64.36 16.77
CA SER A 811 21.44 -64.18 15.56
C SER A 811 21.68 -62.84 14.84
N GLY A 812 22.56 -61.97 15.37
CA GLY A 812 22.85 -60.65 14.80
C GLY A 812 21.89 -59.54 15.27
N CYS A 813 22.09 -58.33 14.72
CA CYS A 813 21.39 -57.11 15.15
C CYS A 813 19.94 -56.98 14.65
N HIS A 814 19.53 -57.72 13.61
CA HIS A 814 18.32 -57.39 12.84
C HIS A 814 17.19 -58.42 12.97
N PHE A 815 15.94 -57.96 13.01
CA PHE A 815 14.77 -58.82 12.95
C PHE A 815 14.57 -59.47 11.56
N GLY A 816 14.17 -60.74 11.53
CA GLY A 816 13.63 -61.40 10.34
C GLY A 816 14.65 -61.84 9.28
N MET A 817 15.93 -61.54 9.46
CA MET A 817 17.00 -62.07 8.58
C MET A 817 17.32 -63.50 8.99
N GLY A 818 16.73 -64.47 8.28
CA GLY A 818 17.26 -65.83 8.29
C GLY A 818 18.73 -65.80 7.89
N ALA A 819 19.55 -66.63 8.54
CA ALA A 819 21.01 -66.60 8.38
C ALA A 819 21.43 -66.70 6.90
N SER A 820 21.92 -65.60 6.35
CA SER A 820 22.63 -65.61 5.07
C SER A 820 24.00 -66.27 5.30
N PRO A 821 24.50 -67.09 4.36
CA PRO A 821 25.73 -67.86 4.58
C PRO A 821 26.98 -66.97 4.71
N GLN A 822 27.99 -67.56 5.35
CA GLN A 822 29.25 -66.95 5.81
C GLN A 822 30.08 -66.28 4.70
#